data_AF-A0A497QDX9-F1
#
_entry.id   AF-A0A497QDX9-F1
#
_cell.length_a   1.000
_cell.length_b   1.000
_cell.length_c   1.000
_cell.angle_alpha   90.00
_cell.angle_beta   90.00
_cell.angle_gamma   90.00
#
_symmetry.space_group_name_H-M   'P 1'
#
loop_
_entity.id
_entity.type
_entity.pdbx_description
1 polymer ?
#
loop_
_entity_poly.entity_id
_entity_poly.type
_entity_poly.pdbx_seq_one_letter_code
_entity_poly.pdbx_strand_id
1 'polypeptide(L)'
;MAQNALLLQFLPPNQLLAMLLGVGMAILVGGLVVGWSVRERRRITRLLDELLLETPIITLTEIANKLGMKRVDHGLIMRAAKGSRNGVLDFTRTAVVSIPLLRARLRRLLHDESVIHTLTECDYWGIPESLMGTFIESVAQEEGLDVILTTDGNYVVVPELKERMRDVLDLQGRIEALSEAQRLGVDPDALIHLVTGWGWDLVDIGSGTLYSASWLRLTLERMVARDGAIDLQSAAERIGATPADVERILRYFDWPVLKTHDGRLLPLHLVEERLAELLETKGVVDLRAEADRMGIKSSELMKVLRRRRRQLVESDHGEVFTLDYIRKRIYDDVALQGWIDPRQEAKALGVSRHIIEQILGQDKSFRRTGDKRYISLRRFRSWLLEEIKHEGLIRTARVEKEWGLSGVDLALLLKQFGLKTTPTRDGNYLSLAWARHRIRQMVESGRVVTPSEIAKKFSVEEGIAAALIASVEADALQTRDGSLVPESVVRRQLRKRLDEKGVVNPEEYAKELGIDVSDVIRALQSAGLECVETRDGRLFSVVTLVSLVRRTLGKHGVCDLRLLADRLHLSTDELVRAVHSHIQDREELVGPVECIVDLSWVERVQRTARESGRIQVSEFARRHRIRRRAALGLLRRYVRGAYISSLDSYVALRPER
;
A
#
# COMPACT_ATOMS: atom_id res chain seq x y z
N MET A 1 11.06 31.77 -97.98
CA MET A 1 9.64 32.10 -98.30
C MET A 1 9.45 33.50 -98.89
N ALA A 2 10.48 34.17 -99.42
CA ALA A 2 10.35 35.52 -100.00
C ALA A 2 10.29 35.55 -101.56
N GLN A 3 10.30 34.39 -102.24
CA GLN A 3 10.19 34.31 -103.71
C GLN A 3 8.81 33.87 -104.22
N ASN A 4 7.94 33.31 -103.37
CA ASN A 4 6.60 32.85 -103.78
C ASN A 4 5.51 33.93 -103.72
N ALA A 5 5.81 35.11 -103.14
CA ALA A 5 4.86 36.22 -103.05
C ALA A 5 4.79 37.06 -104.33
N LEU A 6 5.82 37.01 -105.20
CA LEU A 6 5.89 37.78 -106.45
C LEU A 6 5.13 37.12 -107.62
N LEU A 7 4.82 35.82 -107.54
CA LEU A 7 4.10 35.09 -108.59
C LEU A 7 2.57 35.15 -108.47
N LEU A 8 2.03 35.60 -107.32
CA LEU A 8 0.58 35.70 -107.09
C LEU A 8 -0.03 37.05 -107.52
N GLN A 9 0.78 38.04 -107.88
CA GLN A 9 0.30 39.36 -108.36
C GLN A 9 0.03 39.42 -109.88
N PHE A 10 0.43 38.41 -110.66
CA PHE A 10 0.27 38.38 -112.12
C PHE A 10 -0.74 37.34 -112.63
N LEU A 11 -1.42 36.62 -111.74
CA LEU A 11 -2.43 35.63 -112.13
C LEU A 11 -3.84 36.25 -112.01
N PRO A 12 -4.64 36.24 -113.09
CA PRO A 12 -6.02 36.72 -113.04
C PRO A 12 -6.82 35.90 -111.99
N PRO A 13 -7.80 36.51 -111.29
CA PRO A 13 -8.51 35.90 -110.17
C PRO A 13 -9.05 34.48 -110.46
N ASN A 14 -9.43 34.24 -111.73
CA ASN A 14 -9.99 32.98 -112.20
C ASN A 14 -8.98 31.82 -112.18
N GLN A 15 -7.68 32.07 -112.37
CA GLN A 15 -6.64 31.03 -112.33
C GLN A 15 -6.23 30.69 -110.90
N LEU A 16 -6.26 31.68 -110.00
CA LEU A 16 -6.02 31.49 -108.57
C LEU A 16 -7.13 30.63 -107.94
N LEU A 17 -8.39 30.85 -108.34
CA LEU A 17 -9.53 30.01 -107.95
C LEU A 17 -9.39 28.57 -108.45
N ALA A 18 -8.96 28.38 -109.70
CA ALA A 18 -8.76 27.05 -110.29
C ALA A 18 -7.63 26.26 -109.60
N MET A 19 -6.53 26.91 -109.21
CA MET A 19 -5.46 26.27 -108.44
C MET A 19 -5.92 25.88 -107.03
N LEU A 20 -6.65 26.76 -106.33
CA LEU A 20 -7.21 26.47 -105.00
C LEU A 20 -8.24 25.34 -105.06
N LEU A 21 -9.07 25.28 -106.10
CA LEU A 21 -9.99 24.16 -106.35
C LEU A 21 -9.24 22.87 -106.68
N GLY A 22 -8.16 22.93 -107.45
CA GLY A 22 -7.31 21.77 -107.77
C GLY A 22 -6.61 21.20 -106.53
N VAL A 23 -6.06 22.05 -105.67
CA VAL A 23 -5.47 21.65 -104.38
C VAL A 23 -6.55 21.14 -103.42
N GLY A 24 -7.70 21.82 -103.36
CA GLY A 24 -8.85 21.38 -102.58
C GLY A 24 -9.33 19.99 -102.98
N MET A 25 -9.45 19.71 -104.29
CA MET A 25 -9.79 18.40 -104.83
C MET A 25 -8.68 17.36 -104.56
N ALA A 26 -7.40 17.71 -104.68
CA ALA A 26 -6.31 16.79 -104.37
C ALA A 26 -6.30 16.38 -102.88
N ILE A 27 -6.61 17.32 -101.97
CA ILE A 27 -6.76 17.05 -100.53
C ILE A 27 -8.01 16.21 -100.27
N LEU A 28 -9.13 16.48 -100.94
CA LEU A 28 -10.37 15.70 -100.81
C LEU A 28 -10.20 14.27 -101.31
N VAL A 29 -9.58 14.10 -102.48
CA VAL A 29 -9.27 12.79 -103.08
C VAL A 29 -8.22 12.06 -102.23
N GLY A 30 -7.15 12.73 -101.80
CA GLY A 30 -6.15 12.15 -100.90
C GLY A 30 -6.74 11.74 -99.56
N GLY A 31 -7.63 12.57 -98.99
CA GLY A 31 -8.35 12.30 -97.75
C GLY A 31 -9.33 11.13 -97.89
N LEU A 32 -10.04 11.02 -99.02
CA LEU A 32 -10.90 9.87 -99.33
C LEU A 32 -10.09 8.58 -99.51
N VAL A 33 -8.94 8.63 -100.20
CA VAL A 33 -8.05 7.48 -100.38
C VAL A 33 -7.45 7.00 -99.05
N VAL A 34 -7.02 7.93 -98.19
CA VAL A 34 -6.51 7.61 -96.85
C VAL A 34 -7.63 7.08 -95.95
N GLY A 35 -8.81 7.72 -95.96
CA GLY A 35 -9.99 7.28 -95.21
C GLY A 35 -10.47 5.90 -95.63
N TRP A 36 -10.46 5.61 -96.93
CA TRP A 36 -10.77 4.29 -97.48
C TRP A 36 -9.70 3.26 -97.09
N SER A 37 -8.41 3.58 -97.18
CA SER A 37 -7.31 2.71 -96.74
C SER A 37 -7.37 2.37 -95.25
N VAL A 38 -7.72 3.33 -94.39
CA VAL A 38 -7.87 3.11 -92.93
C VAL A 38 -9.10 2.26 -92.62
N ARG A 39 -10.22 2.49 -93.32
CA ARG A 39 -11.44 1.70 -93.15
C ARG A 39 -11.24 0.25 -93.61
N GLU A 40 -10.58 0.06 -94.75
CA GLU A 40 -10.26 -1.25 -95.30
C GLU A 40 -9.26 -1.98 -94.40
N ARG A 41 -8.22 -1.30 -93.90
CA ARG A 41 -7.29 -1.85 -92.90
C ARG A 41 -8.03 -2.32 -91.65
N ARG A 42 -8.96 -1.55 -91.09
CA ARG A 42 -9.73 -1.96 -89.90
C ARG A 42 -10.62 -3.17 -90.17
N ARG A 43 -11.22 -3.24 -91.36
CA ARG A 43 -12.02 -4.39 -91.78
C ARG A 43 -11.15 -5.65 -91.91
N ILE A 44 -9.99 -5.53 -92.56
CA ILE A 44 -9.01 -6.60 -92.70
C ILE A 44 -8.48 -7.03 -91.34
N THR A 45 -8.15 -6.10 -90.44
CA THR A 45 -7.69 -6.43 -89.08
C THR A 45 -8.76 -7.20 -88.29
N ARG A 46 -10.04 -6.84 -88.38
CA ARG A 46 -11.13 -7.59 -87.71
C ARG A 46 -11.28 -9.01 -88.26
N LEU A 47 -11.29 -9.15 -89.59
CA LEU A 47 -11.37 -10.46 -90.24
C LEU A 47 -10.14 -11.31 -89.92
N LEU A 48 -8.95 -10.69 -89.86
CA LEU A 48 -7.73 -11.35 -89.44
C LEU A 48 -7.80 -11.79 -87.97
N ASP A 49 -8.29 -10.93 -87.07
CA ASP A 49 -8.49 -11.26 -85.65
C ASP A 49 -9.48 -12.42 -85.46
N GLU A 50 -10.54 -12.51 -86.29
CA GLU A 50 -11.49 -13.64 -86.31
C GLU A 50 -10.84 -14.93 -86.84
N LEU A 51 -10.11 -14.86 -87.95
CA LEU A 51 -9.41 -16.01 -88.53
C LEU A 51 -8.35 -16.59 -87.59
N LEU A 52 -7.64 -15.72 -86.86
CA LEU A 52 -6.61 -16.14 -85.90
C LEU A 52 -7.19 -16.82 -84.66
N LEU A 53 -8.50 -16.79 -84.42
CA LEU A 53 -9.09 -17.61 -83.35
C LEU A 53 -9.10 -19.10 -83.70
N GLU A 54 -9.15 -19.44 -84.99
CA GLU A 54 -9.33 -20.81 -85.48
C GLU A 54 -8.08 -21.40 -86.15
N THR A 55 -7.15 -20.55 -86.60
CA THR A 55 -5.95 -20.99 -87.32
C THR A 55 -4.65 -20.54 -86.65
N PRO A 56 -3.70 -21.48 -86.38
CA PRO A 56 -2.52 -21.21 -85.56
C PRO A 56 -1.50 -20.31 -86.28
N ILE A 57 -1.23 -20.59 -87.55
CA ILE A 57 -0.32 -19.84 -88.40
C ILE A 57 -1.02 -19.64 -89.74
N ILE A 58 -1.06 -18.40 -90.24
CA ILE A 58 -1.63 -18.08 -91.55
C ILE A 58 -0.60 -17.29 -92.35
N THR A 59 -0.23 -17.79 -93.51
CA THR A 59 0.68 -17.06 -94.41
C THR A 59 0.01 -15.81 -94.98
N LEU A 60 0.79 -14.78 -95.31
CA LEU A 60 0.27 -13.54 -95.90
C LEU A 60 -0.48 -13.80 -97.22
N THR A 61 -0.07 -14.82 -97.98
CA THR A 61 -0.73 -15.26 -99.22
C THR A 61 -2.07 -15.95 -98.96
N GLU A 62 -2.17 -16.79 -97.92
CA GLU A 62 -3.44 -17.38 -97.49
C GLU A 62 -4.41 -16.35 -96.95
N ILE A 63 -3.92 -15.34 -96.20
CA ILE A 63 -4.75 -14.21 -95.76
C ILE A 63 -5.33 -13.47 -96.98
N ALA A 64 -4.51 -13.18 -97.99
CA ALA A 64 -4.97 -12.54 -99.22
C ALA A 64 -6.03 -13.38 -99.96
N ASN A 65 -5.83 -14.70 -100.01
CA ASN A 65 -6.75 -15.64 -100.65
C ASN A 65 -8.08 -15.79 -99.88
N LYS A 66 -8.04 -15.98 -98.55
CA LYS A 66 -9.23 -16.12 -97.71
C LYS A 66 -10.08 -14.86 -97.65
N LEU A 67 -9.45 -13.69 -97.80
CA LEU A 67 -10.16 -12.41 -97.90
C LEU A 67 -10.75 -12.15 -99.31
N GLY A 68 -10.59 -13.10 -100.25
CA GLY A 68 -11.17 -13.02 -101.60
C GLY A 68 -10.54 -11.95 -102.49
N MET A 69 -9.33 -11.48 -102.15
CA MET A 69 -8.76 -10.28 -102.78
C MET A 69 -7.61 -10.65 -103.72
N LYS A 70 -7.87 -10.66 -105.03
CA LYS A 70 -6.88 -11.10 -106.05
C LYS A 70 -5.67 -10.17 -106.25
N ARG A 71 -5.65 -8.95 -105.68
CA ARG A 71 -4.54 -7.98 -105.78
C ARG A 71 -4.49 -7.00 -104.60
N VAL A 72 -4.09 -7.47 -103.41
CA VAL A 72 -3.81 -6.58 -102.26
C VAL A 72 -2.30 -6.40 -102.12
N ASP A 73 -1.89 -5.17 -101.86
CA ASP A 73 -0.51 -4.83 -101.50
C ASP A 73 -0.11 -5.56 -100.20
N HIS A 74 0.99 -6.30 -100.26
CA HIS A 74 1.59 -6.96 -99.08
C HIS A 74 1.82 -5.97 -97.93
N GLY A 75 2.10 -4.70 -98.25
CA GLY A 75 2.23 -3.61 -97.28
C GLY A 75 0.96 -3.32 -96.49
N LEU A 76 -0.23 -3.52 -97.07
CA LEU A 76 -1.52 -3.32 -96.39
C LEU A 76 -1.80 -4.44 -95.37
N ILE A 77 -1.55 -5.70 -95.77
CA ILE A 77 -1.74 -6.88 -94.91
C ILE A 77 -0.74 -6.86 -93.75
N MET A 78 0.53 -6.53 -94.00
CA MET A 78 1.55 -6.35 -92.97
C MET A 78 1.18 -5.27 -91.93
N ARG A 79 0.61 -4.14 -92.37
CA ARG A 79 0.12 -3.09 -91.46
C ARG A 79 -1.13 -3.53 -90.71
N ALA A 80 -1.99 -4.35 -91.32
CA ALA A 80 -3.17 -4.92 -90.66
C ALA A 80 -2.77 -5.93 -89.59
N ALA A 81 -1.78 -6.79 -89.86
CA ALA A 81 -1.18 -7.73 -88.92
C ALA A 81 -0.51 -7.02 -87.73
N LYS A 82 0.27 -5.96 -87.97
CA LYS A 82 0.81 -5.12 -86.88
C LYS A 82 -0.26 -4.41 -86.03
N GLY A 83 -1.49 -4.29 -86.54
CA GLY A 83 -2.61 -3.69 -85.83
C GLY A 83 -3.59 -4.70 -85.23
N SER A 84 -3.34 -6.00 -85.43
CA SER A 84 -4.14 -7.11 -84.91
C SER A 84 -3.91 -7.25 -83.41
N ARG A 85 -4.97 -7.58 -82.67
CA ARG A 85 -4.89 -7.86 -81.24
C ARG A 85 -4.54 -9.32 -80.97
N ASN A 86 -4.89 -10.19 -81.91
CA ASN A 86 -4.74 -11.65 -81.78
C ASN A 86 -3.54 -12.19 -82.57
N GLY A 87 -2.74 -11.33 -83.21
CA GLY A 87 -1.72 -11.73 -84.17
C GLY A 87 -0.34 -11.14 -83.90
N VAL A 88 0.69 -11.98 -84.05
CA VAL A 88 2.10 -11.56 -84.10
C VAL A 88 2.67 -11.96 -85.46
N LEU A 89 3.51 -11.11 -86.05
CA LEU A 89 4.23 -11.49 -87.26
C LEU A 89 5.36 -12.46 -86.91
N ASP A 90 5.49 -13.52 -87.70
CA ASP A 90 6.60 -14.45 -87.61
C ASP A 90 7.95 -13.75 -87.92
N PHE A 91 9.06 -14.42 -87.64
CA PHE A 91 10.41 -13.86 -87.81
C PHE A 91 10.71 -13.52 -89.28
N THR A 92 10.21 -14.31 -90.23
CA THR A 92 10.39 -14.04 -91.68
C THR A 92 9.44 -12.95 -92.19
N ARG A 93 8.46 -12.54 -91.38
CA ARG A 93 7.38 -11.62 -91.74
C ARG A 93 6.57 -12.08 -92.94
N THR A 94 6.46 -13.40 -93.12
CA THR A 94 5.68 -14.04 -94.19
C THR A 94 4.39 -14.67 -93.68
N ALA A 95 4.22 -14.78 -92.37
CA ALA A 95 3.04 -15.33 -91.71
C ALA A 95 2.63 -14.54 -90.46
N VAL A 96 1.38 -14.73 -90.06
CA VAL A 96 0.82 -14.21 -88.81
C VAL A 96 0.49 -15.38 -87.90
N VAL A 97 1.03 -15.35 -86.69
CA VAL A 97 0.84 -16.32 -85.63
C VAL A 97 -0.30 -15.89 -84.72
N SER A 98 -1.20 -16.82 -84.40
CA SER A 98 -2.28 -16.61 -83.46
C SER A 98 -1.79 -16.59 -82.01
N ILE A 99 -1.88 -15.43 -81.37
CA ILE A 99 -1.60 -15.27 -79.92
C ILE A 99 -2.57 -16.12 -79.08
N PRO A 100 -3.91 -16.14 -79.33
CA PRO A 100 -4.82 -16.95 -78.53
C PRO A 100 -4.51 -18.46 -78.57
N LEU A 101 -4.19 -18.99 -79.75
CA LEU A 101 -3.85 -20.42 -79.90
C LEU A 101 -2.45 -20.74 -79.37
N LEU A 102 -1.48 -19.84 -79.55
CA LEU A 102 -0.17 -19.95 -78.92
C LEU A 102 -0.30 -19.99 -77.39
N ARG A 103 -1.04 -19.04 -76.80
CA ARG A 103 -1.31 -19.03 -75.34
C ARG A 103 -2.00 -20.32 -74.89
N ALA A 104 -2.99 -20.82 -75.63
CA ALA A 104 -3.66 -22.08 -75.31
C ALA A 104 -2.75 -23.32 -75.44
N ARG A 105 -1.74 -23.28 -76.32
CA ARG A 105 -0.69 -24.31 -76.42
C ARG A 105 0.29 -24.20 -75.25
N LEU A 106 0.79 -23.01 -74.95
CA LEU A 106 1.69 -22.76 -73.83
C LEU A 106 1.05 -23.13 -72.49
N ARG A 107 -0.25 -22.82 -72.27
CA ARG A 107 -1.00 -23.28 -71.09
C ARG A 107 -0.97 -24.80 -70.95
N ARG A 108 -1.24 -25.53 -72.04
CA ARG A 108 -1.19 -27.00 -72.03
C ARG A 108 0.22 -27.51 -71.71
N LEU A 109 1.23 -26.96 -72.38
CA LEU A 109 2.63 -27.32 -72.14
C LEU A 109 3.04 -27.07 -70.67
N LEU A 110 2.64 -25.95 -70.10
CA LEU A 110 2.93 -25.61 -68.70
C LEU A 110 2.27 -26.56 -67.68
N HIS A 111 1.17 -27.21 -68.04
CA HIS A 111 0.49 -28.19 -67.18
C HIS A 111 0.95 -29.63 -67.42
N ASP A 112 1.24 -29.98 -68.68
CA ASP A 112 1.48 -31.35 -69.11
C ASP A 112 2.98 -31.71 -69.15
N GLU A 113 3.88 -30.73 -69.31
CA GLU A 113 5.31 -30.93 -69.46
C GLU A 113 6.12 -30.22 -68.36
N SER A 114 7.17 -30.88 -67.86
CA SER A 114 8.06 -30.32 -66.83
C SER A 114 9.09 -29.33 -67.40
N VAL A 115 9.40 -29.43 -68.69
CA VAL A 115 10.38 -28.59 -69.38
C VAL A 115 9.80 -28.14 -70.72
N ILE A 116 9.79 -26.84 -70.95
CA ILE A 116 9.41 -26.23 -72.22
C ILE A 116 10.68 -25.94 -73.00
N HIS A 117 10.86 -26.66 -74.11
CA HIS A 117 11.95 -26.46 -75.04
C HIS A 117 11.71 -25.20 -75.90
N THR A 118 12.21 -24.05 -75.43
CA THR A 118 11.94 -22.74 -76.02
C THR A 118 12.30 -22.70 -77.51
N LEU A 119 13.46 -23.25 -77.89
CA LEU A 119 13.90 -23.29 -79.29
C LEU A 119 12.95 -24.07 -80.19
N THR A 120 12.47 -25.24 -79.74
CA THR A 120 11.53 -26.07 -80.51
C THR A 120 10.20 -25.36 -80.71
N GLU A 121 9.68 -24.68 -79.69
CA GLU A 121 8.46 -23.89 -79.83
C GLU A 121 8.69 -22.62 -80.67
N CYS A 122 9.87 -21.99 -80.59
CA CYS A 122 10.22 -20.85 -81.45
C CYS A 122 10.26 -21.24 -82.93
N ASP A 123 10.85 -22.41 -83.26
CA ASP A 123 10.89 -22.94 -84.62
C ASP A 123 9.50 -23.32 -85.12
N TYR A 124 8.70 -23.98 -84.28
CA TYR A 124 7.34 -24.39 -84.62
C TYR A 124 6.42 -23.19 -84.90
N TRP A 125 6.49 -22.15 -84.08
CA TRP A 125 5.66 -20.96 -84.20
C TRP A 125 6.28 -19.86 -85.07
N GLY A 126 7.56 -19.96 -85.41
CA GLY A 126 8.29 -18.93 -86.16
C GLY A 126 8.42 -17.61 -85.38
N ILE A 127 8.60 -17.66 -84.05
CA ILE A 127 8.68 -16.47 -83.18
C ILE A 127 10.08 -16.36 -82.54
N PRO A 128 10.66 -15.16 -82.38
CA PRO A 128 11.93 -14.99 -81.67
C PRO A 128 11.85 -15.41 -80.20
N GLU A 129 12.94 -16.00 -79.68
CA GLU A 129 13.04 -16.47 -78.29
C GLU A 129 12.65 -15.42 -77.25
N SER A 130 13.05 -14.15 -77.44
CA SER A 130 12.70 -13.07 -76.51
C SER A 130 11.19 -12.85 -76.38
N LEU A 131 10.45 -12.99 -77.49
CA LEU A 131 9.00 -12.84 -77.50
C LEU A 131 8.32 -14.10 -76.98
N MET A 132 8.86 -15.28 -77.29
CA MET A 132 8.38 -16.56 -76.75
C MET A 132 8.53 -16.60 -75.22
N GLY A 133 9.69 -16.21 -74.68
CA GLY A 133 9.91 -16.10 -73.23
C GLY A 133 8.92 -15.16 -72.56
N THR A 134 8.66 -14.00 -73.18
CA THR A 134 7.62 -13.06 -72.68
C THR A 134 6.23 -13.71 -72.63
N PHE A 135 5.87 -14.54 -73.62
CA PHE A 135 4.60 -15.26 -73.61
C PHE A 135 4.56 -16.38 -72.57
N ILE A 136 5.64 -17.14 -72.40
CA ILE A 136 5.75 -18.19 -71.38
C ILE A 136 5.60 -17.59 -69.99
N GLU A 137 6.35 -16.53 -69.66
CA GLU A 137 6.28 -15.83 -68.38
C GLU A 137 4.90 -15.21 -68.12
N SER A 138 4.31 -14.57 -69.13
CA SER A 138 2.97 -14.00 -69.03
C SER A 138 1.90 -15.07 -68.76
N VAL A 139 1.98 -16.22 -69.42
CA VAL A 139 1.02 -17.31 -69.22
C VAL A 139 1.25 -17.98 -67.86
N ALA A 140 2.50 -18.24 -67.48
CA ALA A 140 2.81 -18.79 -66.17
C ALA A 140 2.30 -17.90 -65.03
N GLN A 141 2.46 -16.57 -65.15
CA GLN A 141 1.92 -15.61 -64.20
C GLN A 141 0.38 -15.60 -64.17
N GLU A 142 -0.30 -15.69 -65.32
CA GLU A 142 -1.76 -15.80 -65.40
C GLU A 142 -2.29 -17.07 -64.70
N GLU A 143 -1.57 -18.19 -64.83
CA GLU A 143 -1.94 -19.48 -64.24
C GLU A 143 -1.42 -19.67 -62.80
N GLY A 144 -0.61 -18.75 -62.28
CA GLY A 144 0.01 -18.85 -60.95
C GLY A 144 1.07 -19.95 -60.84
N LEU A 145 1.74 -20.29 -61.94
CA LEU A 145 2.78 -21.30 -61.99
C LEU A 145 4.17 -20.69 -61.80
N ASP A 146 5.00 -21.36 -61.01
CA ASP A 146 6.39 -21.00 -60.81
C ASP A 146 7.25 -21.59 -61.96
N VAL A 147 7.84 -20.71 -62.80
CA VAL A 147 8.72 -21.09 -63.92
C VAL A 147 10.08 -20.40 -63.79
N ILE A 148 11.15 -21.07 -64.20
CA ILE A 148 12.51 -20.52 -64.21
C ILE A 148 13.21 -20.82 -65.53
N LEU A 149 13.93 -19.83 -66.06
CA LEU A 149 14.79 -19.98 -67.22
C LEU A 149 16.10 -20.71 -66.83
N THR A 150 16.39 -21.79 -67.54
CA THR A 150 17.65 -22.54 -67.43
C THR A 150 18.78 -21.87 -68.21
N THR A 151 20.02 -22.21 -67.87
CA THR A 151 21.22 -21.73 -68.58
C THR A 151 21.23 -22.11 -70.06
N ASP A 152 20.49 -23.16 -70.43
CA ASP A 152 20.37 -23.67 -71.79
C ASP A 152 19.23 -22.99 -72.58
N GLY A 153 18.56 -21.99 -72.00
CA GLY A 153 17.49 -21.21 -72.65
C GLY A 153 16.09 -21.83 -72.60
N ASN A 154 15.91 -22.94 -71.89
CA ASN A 154 14.61 -23.61 -71.71
C ASN A 154 13.92 -23.15 -70.43
N TYR A 155 12.58 -23.19 -70.39
CA TYR A 155 11.83 -22.93 -69.16
C TYR A 155 11.49 -24.24 -68.45
N VAL A 156 11.78 -24.33 -67.16
CA VAL A 156 11.36 -25.45 -66.32
C VAL A 156 10.17 -25.00 -65.49
N VAL A 157 9.09 -25.79 -65.51
CA VAL A 157 7.95 -25.61 -64.62
C VAL A 157 8.26 -26.37 -63.33
N VAL A 158 8.18 -25.70 -62.19
CA VAL A 158 8.63 -26.27 -60.91
C VAL A 158 7.50 -26.35 -59.88
N PRO A 159 6.40 -27.07 -60.18
CA PRO A 159 5.23 -27.13 -59.30
C PRO A 159 5.56 -27.81 -57.95
N GLU A 160 6.38 -28.87 -57.98
CA GLU A 160 6.79 -29.61 -56.77
C GLU A 160 7.99 -28.97 -56.04
N LEU A 161 8.71 -28.04 -56.67
CA LEU A 161 9.90 -27.44 -56.08
C LEU A 161 9.57 -26.67 -54.81
N LYS A 162 8.46 -25.92 -54.86
CA LYS A 162 7.98 -25.11 -53.75
C LYS A 162 7.58 -25.98 -52.56
N GLU A 163 6.83 -27.05 -52.79
CA GLU A 163 6.45 -27.98 -51.72
C GLU A 163 7.67 -28.68 -51.13
N ARG A 164 8.56 -29.19 -51.98
CA ARG A 164 9.78 -29.85 -51.52
C ARG A 164 10.73 -28.91 -50.76
N MET A 165 10.88 -27.67 -51.22
CA MET A 165 11.68 -26.66 -50.50
C MET A 165 11.03 -26.27 -49.18
N ARG A 166 9.69 -26.24 -49.11
CA ARG A 166 8.97 -26.04 -47.85
C ARG A 166 9.21 -27.20 -46.89
N ASP A 167 9.13 -28.45 -47.35
CA ASP A 167 9.39 -29.63 -46.51
C ASP A 167 10.83 -29.63 -45.96
N VAL A 168 11.80 -29.28 -46.81
CA VAL A 168 13.21 -29.14 -46.39
C VAL A 168 13.37 -28.00 -45.39
N LEU A 169 12.70 -26.86 -45.60
CA LEU A 169 12.73 -25.72 -44.69
C LEU A 169 12.09 -26.08 -43.33
N ASP A 170 10.99 -26.83 -43.32
CA ASP A 170 10.30 -27.25 -42.09
C ASP A 170 11.12 -28.28 -41.30
N LEU A 171 11.80 -29.20 -42.01
CA LEU A 171 12.64 -30.23 -41.39
C LEU A 171 14.00 -29.72 -40.92
N GLN A 172 14.67 -28.93 -41.75
CA GLN A 172 16.07 -28.54 -41.54
C GLN A 172 16.25 -27.07 -41.16
N GLY A 173 15.23 -26.23 -41.37
CA GLY A 173 15.30 -24.79 -41.13
C GLY A 173 16.08 -24.00 -42.18
N ARG A 174 16.60 -24.67 -43.22
CA ARG A 174 17.48 -24.06 -44.24
C ARG A 174 17.33 -24.69 -45.62
N ILE A 175 17.61 -23.92 -46.66
CA ILE A 175 17.60 -24.32 -48.07
C ILE A 175 18.94 -23.95 -48.69
N GLU A 176 19.61 -24.91 -49.31
CA GLU A 176 20.85 -24.69 -50.07
C GLU A 176 20.50 -24.34 -51.53
N ALA A 177 20.19 -23.06 -51.78
CA ALA A 177 19.74 -22.59 -53.09
C ALA A 177 20.79 -22.81 -54.20
N LEU A 178 22.08 -22.72 -53.88
CA LEU A 178 23.15 -23.02 -54.85
C LEU A 178 23.12 -24.47 -55.34
N SER A 179 22.97 -25.44 -54.43
CA SER A 179 22.92 -26.86 -54.80
C SER A 179 21.68 -27.15 -55.64
N GLU A 180 20.55 -26.52 -55.31
CA GLU A 180 19.32 -26.67 -56.09
C GLU A 180 19.38 -25.98 -57.46
N ALA A 181 20.02 -24.82 -57.54
CA ALA A 181 20.24 -24.11 -58.79
C ALA A 181 21.09 -24.95 -59.77
N GLN A 182 22.17 -25.56 -59.26
CA GLN A 182 23.01 -26.47 -60.04
C GLN A 182 22.24 -27.70 -60.54
N ARG A 183 21.43 -28.31 -59.66
CA ARG A 183 20.62 -29.48 -60.01
C ARG A 183 19.58 -29.17 -61.10
N LEU A 184 19.03 -27.96 -61.09
CA LEU A 184 18.04 -27.49 -62.05
C LEU A 184 18.65 -26.85 -63.30
N GLY A 185 19.97 -26.60 -63.32
CA GLY A 185 20.63 -25.88 -64.41
C GLY A 185 20.14 -24.44 -64.55
N VAL A 186 19.83 -23.77 -63.44
CA VAL A 186 19.31 -22.39 -63.41
C VAL A 186 20.29 -21.45 -62.73
N ASP A 187 20.16 -20.15 -63.01
CA ASP A 187 20.93 -19.12 -62.33
C ASP A 187 20.57 -19.07 -60.83
N PRO A 188 21.57 -19.12 -59.90
CA PRO A 188 21.31 -19.10 -58.47
C PRO A 188 20.55 -17.86 -57.99
N ASP A 189 20.86 -16.69 -58.54
CA ASP A 189 20.23 -15.43 -58.13
C ASP A 189 18.75 -15.41 -58.57
N ALA A 190 18.45 -15.91 -59.78
CA ALA A 190 17.07 -16.10 -60.24
C ALA A 190 16.27 -17.07 -59.33
N LEU A 191 16.89 -18.17 -58.88
CA LEU A 191 16.23 -19.11 -57.96
C LEU A 191 16.00 -18.49 -56.58
N ILE A 192 16.98 -17.77 -56.02
CA ILE A 192 16.83 -17.07 -54.74
C ILE A 192 15.72 -16.03 -54.82
N HIS A 193 15.65 -15.27 -55.93
CA HIS A 193 14.57 -14.32 -56.17
C HIS A 193 13.20 -14.98 -56.25
N LEU A 194 13.07 -16.13 -56.90
CA LEU A 194 11.81 -16.88 -56.92
C LEU A 194 11.42 -17.33 -55.51
N VAL A 195 12.34 -17.96 -54.78
CA VAL A 195 12.09 -18.52 -53.45
C VAL A 195 11.71 -17.43 -52.45
N THR A 196 12.39 -16.30 -52.47
CA THR A 196 12.05 -15.12 -51.64
C THR A 196 10.72 -14.48 -52.07
N GLY A 197 10.36 -14.57 -53.36
CA GLY A 197 9.07 -14.14 -53.90
C GLY A 197 7.87 -14.95 -53.40
N TRP A 198 8.08 -16.14 -52.84
CA TRP A 198 7.01 -16.96 -52.25
C TRP A 198 6.45 -16.42 -50.92
N GLY A 199 7.03 -15.35 -50.38
CA GLY A 199 6.57 -14.71 -49.16
C GLY A 199 6.91 -15.48 -47.89
N TRP A 200 7.92 -16.36 -47.94
CA TRP A 200 8.46 -17.02 -46.76
C TRP A 200 9.40 -16.09 -46.00
N ASP A 201 9.41 -16.19 -44.67
CA ASP A 201 10.29 -15.38 -43.82
C ASP A 201 11.70 -15.97 -43.80
N LEU A 202 12.46 -15.64 -44.84
CA LEU A 202 13.79 -16.17 -45.11
C LEU A 202 14.88 -15.11 -44.92
N VAL A 203 16.01 -15.54 -44.39
CA VAL A 203 17.22 -14.74 -44.25
C VAL A 203 18.31 -15.34 -45.13
N ASP A 204 18.81 -14.55 -46.07
CA ASP A 204 19.97 -14.91 -46.90
C ASP A 204 21.28 -14.52 -46.20
N ILE A 205 22.13 -15.51 -45.95
CA ILE A 205 23.45 -15.32 -45.35
C ILE A 205 24.57 -15.11 -46.38
N GLY A 206 24.26 -14.90 -47.66
CA GLY A 206 25.22 -14.53 -48.70
C GLY A 206 26.10 -15.67 -49.22
N SER A 207 25.99 -16.86 -48.64
CA SER A 207 26.58 -18.11 -49.14
C SER A 207 25.65 -18.87 -50.08
N GLY A 208 24.53 -18.27 -50.51
CA GLY A 208 23.48 -18.95 -51.27
C GLY A 208 22.69 -19.98 -50.45
N THR A 209 22.74 -19.86 -49.11
CA THR A 209 21.91 -20.63 -48.17
C THR A 209 20.86 -19.72 -47.56
N LEU A 210 19.59 -20.11 -47.68
CA LEU A 210 18.45 -19.38 -47.13
C LEU A 210 17.99 -20.07 -45.86
N TYR A 211 17.83 -19.32 -44.77
CA TYR A 211 17.36 -19.86 -43.50
C TYR A 211 15.97 -19.34 -43.16
N SER A 212 15.14 -20.17 -42.53
CA SER A 212 13.91 -19.69 -41.88
C SER A 212 14.29 -18.78 -40.72
N ALA A 213 13.76 -17.55 -40.74
CA ALA A 213 13.97 -16.57 -39.66
C ALA A 213 13.52 -17.14 -38.30
N SER A 214 12.40 -17.86 -38.27
CA SER A 214 11.87 -18.50 -37.06
C SER A 214 12.81 -19.56 -36.48
N TRP A 215 13.38 -20.40 -37.36
CA TRP A 215 14.33 -21.44 -36.96
C TRP A 215 15.66 -20.84 -36.45
N LEU A 216 16.18 -19.82 -37.14
CA LEU A 216 17.38 -19.10 -36.72
C LEU A 216 17.21 -18.47 -35.35
N ARG A 217 16.10 -17.75 -35.17
CA ARG A 217 15.78 -17.11 -33.90
C ARG A 217 15.73 -18.13 -32.77
N LEU A 218 14.99 -19.22 -32.96
CA LEU A 218 14.83 -20.25 -31.94
C LEU A 218 16.15 -20.99 -31.63
N THR A 219 17.01 -21.15 -32.64
CA THR A 219 18.35 -21.72 -32.47
C THR A 219 19.25 -20.80 -31.63
N LEU A 220 19.27 -19.51 -31.94
CA LEU A 220 20.01 -18.51 -31.17
C LEU A 220 19.45 -18.36 -29.75
N GLU A 221 18.12 -18.35 -29.57
CA GLU A 221 17.46 -18.32 -28.27
C GLU A 221 17.86 -19.52 -27.40
N ARG A 222 17.92 -20.73 -27.99
CA ARG A 222 18.38 -21.93 -27.27
C ARG A 222 19.85 -21.86 -26.88
N MET A 223 20.71 -21.27 -27.72
CA MET A 223 22.12 -21.06 -27.37
C MET A 223 22.25 -20.08 -26.20
N VAL A 224 21.55 -18.95 -26.29
CA VAL A 224 21.47 -17.96 -25.22
C VAL A 224 20.97 -18.58 -23.92
N ALA A 225 19.91 -19.39 -23.96
CA ALA A 225 19.35 -20.04 -22.77
C ALA A 225 20.31 -21.05 -22.12
N ARG A 226 21.14 -21.72 -22.93
CA ARG A 226 22.11 -22.70 -22.44
C ARG A 226 23.36 -22.06 -21.86
N ASP A 227 23.95 -21.11 -22.58
CA ASP A 227 25.29 -20.60 -22.30
C ASP A 227 25.26 -19.18 -21.70
N GLY A 228 24.10 -18.53 -21.66
CA GLY A 228 23.90 -17.18 -21.13
C GLY A 228 24.43 -16.04 -22.03
N ALA A 229 25.18 -16.38 -23.07
CA ALA A 229 25.74 -15.45 -24.05
C ALA A 229 25.89 -16.15 -25.42
N ILE A 230 26.08 -15.37 -26.47
CA ILE A 230 26.35 -15.86 -27.83
C ILE A 230 27.84 -15.74 -28.10
N ASP A 231 28.51 -16.88 -28.19
CA ASP A 231 29.83 -16.96 -28.81
C ASP A 231 29.66 -16.97 -30.33
N LEU A 232 30.19 -15.94 -30.99
CA LEU A 232 30.09 -15.76 -32.44
C LEU A 232 30.69 -16.94 -33.21
N GLN A 233 31.79 -17.52 -32.74
CA GLN A 233 32.45 -18.62 -33.44
C GLN A 233 31.62 -19.90 -33.33
N SER A 234 31.18 -20.24 -32.12
CA SER A 234 30.35 -21.42 -31.90
C SER A 234 28.97 -21.30 -32.58
N ALA A 235 28.37 -20.11 -32.58
CA ALA A 235 27.10 -19.85 -33.27
C ALA A 235 27.25 -19.97 -34.80
N ALA A 236 28.35 -19.42 -35.34
CA ALA A 236 28.69 -19.52 -36.75
C ALA A 236 28.86 -20.98 -37.18
N GLU A 237 29.61 -21.78 -36.43
CA GLU A 237 29.79 -23.22 -36.70
C GLU A 237 28.48 -24.00 -36.65
N ARG A 238 27.62 -23.70 -35.66
CA ARG A 238 26.36 -24.41 -35.47
C ARG A 238 25.33 -24.10 -36.55
N ILE A 239 25.30 -22.85 -37.00
CA ILE A 239 24.39 -22.40 -38.07
C ILE A 239 25.00 -22.73 -39.44
N GLY A 240 26.32 -22.95 -39.55
CA GLY A 240 27.00 -23.11 -40.85
C GLY A 240 27.16 -21.78 -41.58
N ALA A 241 27.45 -20.71 -40.84
CA ALA A 241 27.61 -19.34 -41.33
C ALA A 241 28.95 -18.75 -40.88
N THR A 242 29.27 -17.51 -41.26
CA THR A 242 30.43 -16.79 -40.71
C THR A 242 30.04 -15.98 -39.45
N PRO A 243 31.01 -15.61 -38.58
CA PRO A 243 30.75 -14.72 -37.45
C PRO A 243 30.07 -13.39 -37.83
N ALA A 244 30.41 -12.84 -39.01
CA ALA A 244 29.81 -11.62 -39.53
C ALA A 244 28.33 -11.82 -39.89
N ASP A 245 27.96 -13.01 -40.36
CA ASP A 245 26.57 -13.36 -40.66
C ASP A 245 25.74 -13.46 -39.40
N VAL A 246 26.29 -14.06 -38.34
CA VAL A 246 25.62 -14.12 -37.03
C VAL A 246 25.35 -12.70 -36.50
N GLU A 247 26.32 -11.78 -36.60
CA GLU A 247 26.07 -10.37 -36.24
C GLU A 247 24.97 -9.72 -37.09
N ARG A 248 24.94 -9.99 -38.39
CA ARG A 248 23.91 -9.47 -39.31
C ARG A 248 22.53 -10.03 -38.95
N ILE A 249 22.43 -11.31 -38.61
CA ILE A 249 21.20 -11.97 -38.15
C ILE A 249 20.71 -11.34 -36.85
N LEU A 250 21.61 -11.08 -35.89
CA LEU A 250 21.25 -10.41 -34.63
C LEU A 250 20.70 -9.01 -34.85
N ARG A 251 21.25 -8.26 -35.82
CA ARG A 251 20.71 -6.95 -36.24
C ARG A 251 19.37 -7.09 -36.95
N TYR A 252 19.19 -8.11 -37.77
CA TYR A 252 17.92 -8.39 -38.44
C TYR A 252 16.79 -8.65 -37.44
N PHE A 253 17.07 -9.31 -36.31
CA PHE A 253 16.10 -9.51 -35.22
C PHE A 253 15.99 -8.34 -34.24
N ASP A 254 16.68 -7.22 -34.48
CA ASP A 254 16.77 -6.08 -33.56
C ASP A 254 17.14 -6.51 -32.13
N TRP A 255 18.03 -7.50 -31.97
CA TRP A 255 18.46 -7.96 -30.65
C TRP A 255 19.52 -7.03 -30.06
N PRO A 256 19.20 -6.25 -29.01
CA PRO A 256 20.20 -5.42 -28.34
C PRO A 256 21.18 -6.32 -27.58
N VAL A 257 22.47 -6.22 -27.92
CA VAL A 257 23.55 -7.01 -27.32
C VAL A 257 24.66 -6.12 -26.79
N LEU A 258 25.34 -6.60 -25.75
CA LEU A 258 26.56 -6.02 -25.20
C LEU A 258 27.73 -6.93 -25.52
N LYS A 259 28.86 -6.34 -25.96
CA LYS A 259 30.07 -7.10 -26.24
C LYS A 259 30.91 -7.25 -24.97
N THR A 260 31.27 -8.49 -24.64
CA THR A 260 32.17 -8.82 -23.54
C THR A 260 33.64 -8.62 -23.92
N HIS A 261 34.52 -8.64 -22.92
CA HIS A 261 35.97 -8.55 -23.07
C HIS A 261 36.56 -9.73 -23.86
N ASP A 262 35.96 -10.91 -23.76
CA ASP A 262 36.32 -12.12 -24.52
C ASP A 262 35.63 -12.19 -25.90
N GLY A 263 34.88 -11.16 -26.30
CA GLY A 263 34.31 -11.03 -27.64
C GLY A 263 32.95 -11.71 -27.85
N ARG A 264 32.36 -12.28 -26.81
CA ARG A 264 30.99 -12.83 -26.80
C ARG A 264 29.95 -11.71 -26.76
N LEU A 265 28.72 -12.05 -27.15
CA LEU A 265 27.59 -11.13 -27.18
C LEU A 265 26.56 -11.52 -26.11
N LEU A 266 26.35 -10.64 -25.15
CA LEU A 266 25.35 -10.77 -24.09
C LEU A 266 24.05 -10.07 -24.49
N PRO A 267 22.93 -10.79 -24.61
CA PRO A 267 21.64 -10.16 -24.82
C PRO A 267 21.28 -9.23 -23.66
N LEU A 268 20.88 -8.00 -23.98
CA LEU A 268 20.61 -6.96 -22.99
C LEU A 268 19.50 -7.36 -22.01
N HIS A 269 18.46 -8.05 -22.49
CA HIS A 269 17.34 -8.47 -21.65
C HIS A 269 17.79 -9.39 -20.50
N LEU A 270 18.74 -10.30 -20.72
CA LEU A 270 19.28 -11.17 -19.67
C LEU A 270 20.08 -10.38 -18.63
N VAL A 271 20.87 -9.41 -19.08
CA VAL A 271 21.61 -8.52 -18.18
C VAL A 271 20.63 -7.72 -17.32
N GLU A 272 19.57 -7.19 -17.94
CA GLU A 272 18.52 -6.46 -17.25
C GLU A 272 17.77 -7.32 -16.23
N GLU A 273 17.39 -8.54 -16.57
CA GLU A 273 16.70 -9.48 -15.69
C GLU A 273 17.56 -9.84 -14.48
N ARG A 274 18.83 -10.16 -14.70
CA ARG A 274 19.76 -10.48 -13.60
C ARG A 274 19.97 -9.30 -12.66
N LEU A 275 20.15 -8.09 -13.21
CA LEU A 275 20.27 -6.89 -12.39
C LEU A 275 18.97 -6.59 -11.62
N ALA A 276 17.81 -6.88 -12.23
CA ALA A 276 16.51 -6.79 -11.56
C ALA A 276 16.46 -7.71 -10.35
N GLU A 277 16.79 -8.97 -10.55
CA GLU A 277 16.74 -10.01 -9.54
C GLU A 277 17.68 -9.66 -8.38
N LEU A 278 18.91 -9.20 -8.67
CA LEU A 278 19.85 -8.79 -7.63
C LEU A 278 19.33 -7.57 -6.84
N LEU A 279 18.77 -6.56 -7.51
CA LEU A 279 18.19 -5.39 -6.85
C LEU A 279 16.92 -5.74 -6.05
N GLU A 280 16.14 -6.73 -6.47
CA GLU A 280 14.92 -7.16 -5.77
C GLU A 280 15.24 -8.06 -4.58
N THR A 281 16.22 -8.96 -4.72
CA THR A 281 16.61 -9.91 -3.67
C THR A 281 17.51 -9.29 -2.62
N LYS A 282 18.50 -8.50 -3.03
CA LYS A 282 19.53 -7.94 -2.12
C LYS A 282 19.35 -6.44 -1.86
N GLY A 283 18.70 -5.72 -2.77
CA GLY A 283 18.58 -4.25 -2.67
C GLY A 283 19.85 -3.46 -3.02
N VAL A 284 20.96 -4.15 -3.26
CA VAL A 284 22.28 -3.59 -3.59
C VAL A 284 22.96 -4.43 -4.68
N VAL A 285 23.66 -3.75 -5.59
CA VAL A 285 24.50 -4.34 -6.61
C VAL A 285 25.87 -3.65 -6.62
N ASP A 286 26.94 -4.42 -6.42
CA ASP A 286 28.30 -3.96 -6.72
C ASP A 286 28.51 -4.03 -8.25
N LEU A 287 28.58 -2.85 -8.89
CA LEU A 287 28.70 -2.77 -10.34
C LEU A 287 30.03 -3.33 -10.84
N ARG A 288 31.11 -3.20 -10.07
CA ARG A 288 32.43 -3.67 -10.50
C ARG A 288 32.46 -5.19 -10.44
N ALA A 289 32.05 -5.77 -9.32
CA ALA A 289 32.02 -7.21 -9.16
C ALA A 289 31.10 -7.90 -10.18
N GLU A 290 29.91 -7.35 -10.45
CA GLU A 290 29.01 -7.96 -11.45
C GLU A 290 29.49 -7.71 -12.88
N ALA A 291 30.06 -6.55 -13.20
CA ALA A 291 30.63 -6.29 -14.52
C ALA A 291 31.81 -7.22 -14.83
N ASP A 292 32.69 -7.46 -13.85
CA ASP A 292 33.80 -8.41 -13.98
C ASP A 292 33.30 -9.85 -14.16
N ARG A 293 32.25 -10.27 -13.43
CA ARG A 293 31.60 -11.58 -13.61
C ARG A 293 30.99 -11.77 -14.99
N MET A 294 30.42 -10.71 -15.55
CA MET A 294 29.82 -10.71 -16.89
C MET A 294 30.84 -10.44 -17.99
N GLY A 295 32.08 -10.10 -17.64
CA GLY A 295 33.12 -9.73 -18.60
C GLY A 295 32.78 -8.48 -19.40
N ILE A 296 32.09 -7.48 -18.82
CA ILE A 296 31.75 -6.20 -19.47
C ILE A 296 32.29 -5.02 -18.67
N LYS A 297 32.32 -3.82 -19.27
CA LYS A 297 32.68 -2.60 -18.55
C LYS A 297 31.57 -2.18 -17.59
N SER A 298 31.93 -1.78 -16.36
CA SER A 298 30.99 -1.26 -15.36
C SER A 298 30.17 -0.06 -15.85
N SER A 299 30.74 0.78 -16.72
CA SER A 299 30.05 1.91 -17.35
C SER A 299 28.90 1.47 -18.27
N GLU A 300 29.01 0.32 -18.93
CA GLU A 300 27.93 -0.24 -19.74
C GLU A 300 26.80 -0.77 -18.85
N LEU A 301 27.15 -1.51 -17.78
CA LEU A 301 26.19 -1.99 -16.78
C LEU A 301 25.38 -0.83 -16.17
N MET A 302 26.05 0.30 -15.90
CA MET A 302 25.39 1.50 -15.38
C MET A 302 24.43 2.13 -16.40
N LYS A 303 24.76 2.12 -17.70
CA LYS A 303 23.81 2.58 -18.74
C LYS A 303 22.56 1.71 -18.77
N VAL A 304 22.70 0.40 -18.60
CA VAL A 304 21.57 -0.54 -18.51
C VAL A 304 20.68 -0.18 -17.31
N LEU A 305 21.26 0.01 -16.13
CA LEU A 305 20.51 0.39 -14.93
C LEU A 305 19.78 1.74 -15.07
N ARG A 306 20.41 2.73 -15.70
CA ARG A 306 19.79 4.06 -15.92
C ARG A 306 18.56 3.99 -16.83
N ARG A 307 18.47 3.02 -17.75
CA ARG A 307 17.28 2.83 -18.61
C ARG A 307 16.05 2.42 -17.81
N ARG A 308 16.20 1.72 -16.67
CA ARG A 308 15.10 1.15 -15.90
C ARG A 308 14.28 2.14 -15.05
N ARG A 309 14.54 3.46 -15.12
CA ARG A 309 13.78 4.54 -14.43
C ARG A 309 13.45 4.29 -12.93
N ARG A 310 14.18 3.40 -12.24
CA ARG A 310 14.05 3.24 -10.78
C ARG A 310 14.88 4.32 -10.08
N GLN A 311 14.42 4.77 -8.91
CA GLN A 311 15.18 5.69 -8.06
C GLN A 311 16.36 4.92 -7.45
N LEU A 312 17.46 4.87 -8.18
CA LEU A 312 18.70 4.21 -7.81
C LEU A 312 19.70 5.24 -7.30
N VAL A 313 20.46 4.85 -6.28
CA VAL A 313 21.52 5.69 -5.69
C VAL A 313 22.85 4.99 -5.90
N GLU A 314 23.77 5.66 -6.58
CA GLU A 314 25.15 5.21 -6.73
C GLU A 314 25.98 5.72 -5.55
N SER A 315 26.81 4.85 -5.00
CA SER A 315 27.78 5.20 -3.97
C SER A 315 29.15 5.53 -4.54
N ASP A 316 29.96 6.21 -3.74
CA ASP A 316 31.36 6.50 -4.03
C ASP A 316 32.22 5.23 -4.22
N HIS A 317 31.74 4.09 -3.73
CA HIS A 317 32.40 2.78 -3.85
C HIS A 317 32.03 2.01 -5.13
N GLY A 318 31.09 2.52 -5.93
CA GLY A 318 30.62 1.85 -7.15
C GLY A 318 29.50 0.82 -6.92
N GLU A 319 28.90 0.82 -5.73
CA GLU A 319 27.68 0.06 -5.43
C GLU A 319 26.45 0.89 -5.77
N VAL A 320 25.42 0.24 -6.31
CA VAL A 320 24.11 0.83 -6.59
C VAL A 320 23.07 0.24 -5.65
N PHE A 321 22.37 1.13 -4.96
CA PHE A 321 21.33 0.80 -3.99
C PHE A 321 19.95 1.19 -4.51
N THR A 322 18.93 0.42 -4.11
CA THR A 322 17.55 0.90 -4.15
C THR A 322 17.28 1.82 -2.97
N LEU A 323 16.45 2.85 -3.15
CA LEU A 323 16.04 3.70 -2.02
C LEU A 323 15.32 2.92 -0.93
N ASP A 324 14.58 1.87 -1.28
CA ASP A 324 13.89 1.03 -0.30
C ASP A 324 14.87 0.23 0.56
N TYR A 325 15.99 -0.23 -0.01
CA TYR A 325 17.06 -0.84 0.77
C TYR A 325 17.67 0.14 1.76
N ILE A 326 18.03 1.35 1.30
CA ILE A 326 18.58 2.39 2.17
C ILE A 326 17.59 2.73 3.29
N ARG A 327 16.31 2.90 2.96
CA ARG A 327 15.25 3.16 3.95
C ARG A 327 15.15 2.04 4.98
N LYS A 328 15.11 0.79 4.53
CA LYS A 328 15.02 -0.39 5.40
C LYS A 328 16.19 -0.43 6.38
N ARG A 329 17.42 -0.25 5.88
CA ARG A 329 18.62 -0.24 6.70
C ARG A 329 18.60 0.87 7.76
N ILE A 330 18.28 2.10 7.36
CA ILE A 330 18.12 3.22 8.31
C ILE A 330 17.09 2.87 9.39
N TYR A 331 15.98 2.25 9.01
CA TYR A 331 14.91 1.91 9.96
C TYR A 331 15.33 0.78 10.90
N ASP A 332 16.06 -0.21 10.41
CA ASP A 332 16.60 -1.31 11.22
C ASP A 332 17.64 -0.77 12.24
N ASP A 333 18.54 0.13 11.81
CA ASP A 333 19.54 0.73 12.69
C ASP A 333 18.90 1.63 13.76
N VAL A 334 17.94 2.47 13.38
CA VAL A 334 17.20 3.28 14.36
C VAL A 334 16.32 2.40 15.24
N ALA A 335 15.79 1.28 14.73
CA ALA A 335 15.05 0.34 15.56
C ALA A 335 15.96 -0.29 16.63
N LEU A 336 17.24 -0.51 16.36
CA LEU A 336 18.21 -1.04 17.32
C LEU A 336 18.71 0.02 18.31
N GLN A 337 19.16 1.17 17.81
CA GLN A 337 19.85 2.18 18.62
C GLN A 337 18.91 3.28 19.17
N GLY A 338 17.73 3.45 18.58
CA GLY A 338 16.79 4.53 18.89
C GLY A 338 17.10 5.86 18.19
N TRP A 339 18.31 6.01 17.65
CA TRP A 339 18.77 7.20 16.93
C TRP A 339 19.72 6.82 15.79
N ILE A 340 19.99 7.77 14.89
CA ILE A 340 20.96 7.64 13.80
C ILE A 340 21.66 8.97 13.55
N ASP A 341 22.96 8.92 13.26
CA ASP A 341 23.72 10.07 12.72
C ASP A 341 23.77 9.96 11.19
N PRO A 342 23.06 10.85 10.45
CA PRO A 342 23.07 10.83 8.99
C PRO A 342 24.46 10.93 8.37
N ARG A 343 25.44 11.54 9.05
CA ARG A 343 26.81 11.65 8.54
C ARG A 343 27.55 10.32 8.61
N GLN A 344 27.41 9.60 9.72
CA GLN A 344 28.03 8.29 9.89
C GLN A 344 27.40 7.28 8.93
N GLU A 345 26.07 7.27 8.83
CA GLU A 345 25.38 6.33 7.94
C GLU A 345 25.68 6.61 6.47
N ALA A 346 25.68 7.88 6.06
CA ALA A 346 26.08 8.28 4.71
C ALA A 346 27.50 7.81 4.37
N LYS A 347 28.45 7.95 5.31
CA LYS A 347 29.83 7.48 5.12
C LYS A 347 29.91 5.95 5.06
N ALA A 348 29.13 5.24 5.89
CA ALA A 348 29.10 3.78 5.91
C ALA A 348 28.52 3.18 4.62
N LEU A 349 27.56 3.88 4.00
CA LEU A 349 26.95 3.50 2.73
C LEU A 349 27.66 4.10 1.50
N GLY A 350 28.62 5.01 1.69
CA GLY A 350 29.25 5.77 0.60
C GLY A 350 28.27 6.63 -0.20
N VAL A 351 27.16 7.10 0.40
CA VAL A 351 26.13 7.90 -0.28
C VAL A 351 26.08 9.33 0.25
N SER A 352 25.46 10.24 -0.49
CA SER A 352 25.27 11.62 -0.02
C SER A 352 24.41 11.68 1.23
N ARG A 353 24.89 12.41 2.25
CA ARG A 353 24.13 12.73 3.48
C ARG A 353 22.74 13.28 3.18
N HIS A 354 22.59 14.06 2.11
CA HIS A 354 21.31 14.66 1.76
C HIS A 354 20.21 13.62 1.50
N ILE A 355 20.57 12.46 0.95
CA ILE A 355 19.63 11.36 0.67
C ILE A 355 19.10 10.77 1.98
N ILE A 356 20.00 10.51 2.93
CA ILE A 356 19.64 10.00 4.26
C ILE A 356 18.74 11.01 4.99
N GLU A 357 19.10 12.30 4.95
CA GLU A 357 18.28 13.37 5.54
C GLU A 357 16.92 13.54 4.85
N GLN A 358 16.84 13.33 3.54
CA GLN A 358 15.59 13.40 2.80
C GLN A 358 14.66 12.23 3.19
N ILE A 359 15.18 11.01 3.30
CA ILE A 359 14.41 9.84 3.74
C ILE A 359 13.87 10.07 5.16
N LEU A 360 14.74 10.48 6.08
CA LEU A 360 14.37 10.74 7.48
C LEU A 360 13.43 11.94 7.63
N GLY A 361 13.60 12.98 6.81
CA GLY A 361 12.79 14.20 6.84
C GLY A 361 11.38 14.03 6.26
N GLN A 362 11.17 13.05 5.36
CA GLN A 362 9.85 12.71 4.83
C GLN A 362 8.99 11.95 5.84
N ASP A 363 9.61 11.25 6.80
CA ASP A 363 8.92 10.40 7.75
C ASP A 363 8.73 11.10 9.12
N LYS A 364 7.46 11.33 9.48
CA LYS A 364 7.04 11.99 10.71
C LYS A 364 7.38 11.21 11.99
N SER A 365 7.78 9.95 11.87
CA SER A 365 8.21 9.12 13.01
C SER A 365 9.62 9.44 13.49
N PHE A 366 10.37 10.25 12.75
CA PHE A 366 11.69 10.73 13.14
C PHE A 366 11.68 12.22 13.47
N ARG A 367 12.60 12.63 14.33
CA ARG A 367 12.84 14.05 14.62
C ARG A 367 14.32 14.35 14.65
N ARG A 368 14.70 15.44 13.99
CA ARG A 368 16.06 15.95 14.02
C ARG A 368 16.32 16.64 15.36
N THR A 369 17.44 16.32 15.99
CA THR A 369 17.90 16.86 17.28
C THR A 369 18.90 18.01 17.07
N GLY A 370 19.19 18.76 18.14
CA GLY A 370 20.08 19.94 18.09
C GLY A 370 21.53 19.59 17.69
N ASP A 371 21.98 18.40 18.02
CA ASP A 371 23.28 17.84 17.64
C ASP A 371 23.31 17.23 16.22
N LYS A 372 22.25 17.43 15.44
CA LYS A 372 22.08 16.97 14.04
C LYS A 372 21.90 15.46 13.87
N ARG A 373 21.63 14.70 14.95
CA ARG A 373 21.13 13.32 14.88
C ARG A 373 19.63 13.29 14.54
N TYR A 374 19.12 12.11 14.19
CA TYR A 374 17.69 11.85 14.12
C TYR A 374 17.32 10.77 15.12
N ILE A 375 16.25 10.98 15.86
CA ILE A 375 15.73 10.01 16.83
C ILE A 375 14.41 9.42 16.35
N SER A 376 14.13 8.16 16.68
CA SER A 376 12.79 7.59 16.51
C SER A 376 11.90 8.02 17.67
N LEU A 377 10.80 8.68 17.35
CA LEU A 377 9.80 9.11 18.32
C LEU A 377 9.16 7.93 19.06
N ARG A 378 8.99 6.79 18.38
CA ARG A 378 8.42 5.57 18.98
C ARG A 378 9.35 4.97 20.03
N ARG A 379 10.65 4.83 19.70
CA ARG A 379 11.66 4.31 20.63
C ARG A 379 11.84 5.27 21.81
N PHE A 380 11.96 6.56 21.52
CA PHE A 380 12.09 7.59 22.56
C PHE A 380 10.89 7.59 23.51
N ARG A 381 9.65 7.52 23.00
CA ARG A 381 8.44 7.42 23.84
C ARG A 381 8.46 6.17 24.72
N SER A 382 8.89 5.03 24.19
CA SER A 382 8.96 3.78 24.95
C SER A 382 9.97 3.88 26.09
N TRP A 383 11.16 4.43 25.81
CA TRP A 383 12.18 4.71 26.81
C TRP A 383 11.67 5.68 27.88
N LEU A 384 11.00 6.78 27.49
CA LEU A 384 10.41 7.74 28.44
C LEU A 384 9.40 7.10 29.39
N LEU A 385 8.55 6.19 28.87
CA LEU A 385 7.55 5.51 29.70
C LEU A 385 8.20 4.59 30.74
N GLU A 386 9.28 3.90 30.39
CA GLU A 386 10.05 3.09 31.34
C GLU A 386 10.74 3.97 32.38
N GLU A 387 11.36 5.08 31.98
CA GLU A 387 11.95 6.05 32.92
C GLU A 387 10.92 6.60 33.91
N ILE A 388 9.73 6.97 33.42
CA ILE A 388 8.61 7.42 34.26
C ILE A 388 8.15 6.32 35.22
N LYS A 389 8.12 5.06 34.78
CA LYS A 389 7.68 3.93 35.62
C LYS A 389 8.62 3.71 36.81
N HIS A 390 9.92 3.82 36.58
CA HIS A 390 10.95 3.58 37.61
C HIS A 390 11.14 4.76 38.56
N GLU A 391 11.41 5.95 38.02
CA GLU A 391 11.78 7.12 38.83
C GLU A 391 10.68 8.18 38.91
N GLY A 392 9.69 8.15 38.01
CA GLY A 392 8.67 9.20 37.91
C GLY A 392 9.18 10.56 37.42
N LEU A 393 10.50 10.70 37.31
CA LEU A 393 11.23 11.92 37.01
C LEU A 393 11.99 11.74 35.70
N ILE A 394 11.76 12.65 34.76
CA ILE A 394 12.46 12.72 33.50
C ILE A 394 13.57 13.76 33.66
N ARG A 395 14.81 13.28 33.77
CA ARG A 395 15.97 14.15 33.97
C ARG A 395 16.41 14.76 32.65
N THR A 396 16.37 16.09 32.54
CA THR A 396 16.71 16.81 31.29
C THR A 396 18.15 16.54 30.87
N ALA A 397 19.10 16.55 31.79
CA ALA A 397 20.51 16.26 31.51
C ALA A 397 20.74 14.84 30.94
N ARG A 398 19.96 13.84 31.41
CA ARG A 398 20.04 12.47 30.90
C ARG A 398 19.45 12.37 29.49
N VAL A 399 18.31 13.02 29.27
CA VAL A 399 17.68 13.13 27.94
C VAL A 399 18.61 13.80 26.94
N GLU A 400 19.26 14.91 27.33
CA GLU A 400 20.22 15.61 26.47
C GLU A 400 21.44 14.74 26.16
N LYS A 401 21.99 14.04 27.16
CA LYS A 401 23.14 13.15 26.97
C LYS A 401 22.84 11.94 26.08
N GLU A 402 21.74 11.23 26.34
CA GLU A 402 21.41 9.99 25.62
C GLU A 402 20.76 10.26 24.25
N TRP A 403 19.91 11.29 24.16
CA TRP A 403 19.06 11.54 23.00
C TRP A 403 19.34 12.85 22.27
N GLY A 404 20.24 13.71 22.77
CA GLY A 404 20.59 14.98 22.10
C GLY A 404 19.46 16.01 22.07
N LEU A 405 18.44 15.82 22.91
CA LEU A 405 17.26 16.68 22.96
C LEU A 405 17.43 17.79 23.98
N SER A 406 17.22 19.04 23.54
CA SER A 406 17.16 20.20 24.43
C SER A 406 15.94 20.13 25.35
N GLY A 407 15.97 20.86 26.47
CA GLY A 407 14.82 20.96 27.37
C GLY A 407 13.55 21.48 26.67
N VAL A 408 13.71 22.40 25.71
CA VAL A 408 12.60 22.96 24.92
C VAL A 408 11.99 21.90 24.00
N ASP A 409 12.83 21.11 23.32
CA ASP A 409 12.36 20.02 22.46
C ASP A 409 11.67 18.92 23.28
N LEU A 410 12.23 18.59 24.45
CA LEU A 410 11.62 17.64 25.37
C LEU A 410 10.22 18.11 25.79
N ALA A 411 10.04 19.38 26.17
CA ALA A 411 8.73 19.92 26.54
C ALA A 411 7.69 19.77 25.41
N LEU A 412 8.08 20.06 24.16
CA LEU A 412 7.23 19.89 22.99
C LEU A 412 6.87 18.42 22.76
N LEU A 413 7.83 17.50 22.91
CA LEU A 413 7.61 16.07 22.73
C LEU A 413 6.71 15.48 23.83
N LEU A 414 6.89 15.88 25.09
CA LEU A 414 6.02 15.47 26.19
C LEU A 414 4.56 15.87 25.91
N LYS A 415 4.35 17.10 25.42
CA LYS A 415 3.03 17.58 24.98
C LYS A 415 2.49 16.78 23.80
N GLN A 416 3.33 16.52 22.78
CA GLN A 416 2.95 15.75 21.60
C GLN A 416 2.56 14.31 21.95
N PHE A 417 3.22 13.70 22.93
CA PHE A 417 2.89 12.35 23.40
C PHE A 417 1.71 12.30 24.38
N GLY A 418 1.14 13.46 24.75
CA GLY A 418 0.05 13.55 25.72
C GLY A 418 0.47 13.19 27.14
N LEU A 419 1.77 13.26 27.46
CA LEU A 419 2.28 12.97 28.79
C LEU A 419 2.06 14.19 29.70
N LYS A 420 1.23 14.00 30.74
CA LYS A 420 0.95 15.04 31.73
C LYS A 420 2.12 15.15 32.72
N THR A 421 2.98 16.13 32.49
CA THR A 421 4.16 16.41 33.31
C THR A 421 4.17 17.84 33.84
N THR A 422 4.92 18.09 34.90
CA THR A 422 5.17 19.45 35.44
C THR A 422 6.66 19.67 35.65
N PRO A 423 7.20 20.88 35.40
CA PRO A 423 8.59 21.17 35.69
C PRO A 423 8.87 21.15 37.20
N THR A 424 10.04 20.64 37.57
CA THR A 424 10.61 20.71 38.91
C THR A 424 11.50 21.95 39.03
N ARG A 425 11.81 22.36 40.25
CA ARG A 425 12.73 23.48 40.56
C ARG A 425 14.13 23.28 39.96
N ASP A 426 14.53 22.03 39.81
CA ASP A 426 15.82 21.63 39.24
C ASP A 426 15.81 21.59 37.70
N GLY A 427 14.72 22.01 37.05
CA GLY A 427 14.59 22.03 35.60
C GLY A 427 14.28 20.66 34.95
N ASN A 428 13.96 19.63 35.74
CA ASN A 428 13.51 18.31 35.27
C ASN A 428 11.97 18.24 35.14
N TYR A 429 11.43 17.16 34.57
CA TYR A 429 9.97 16.98 34.45
C TYR A 429 9.47 15.83 35.32
N LEU A 430 8.47 16.10 36.16
CA LEU A 430 7.80 15.09 36.99
C LEU A 430 6.53 14.60 36.30
N SER A 431 6.35 13.28 36.22
CA SER A 431 5.08 12.68 35.78
C SER A 431 4.01 12.84 36.85
N LEU A 432 2.91 13.52 36.50
CA LEU A 432 1.80 13.75 37.44
C LEU A 432 1.12 12.43 37.83
N ALA A 433 0.97 11.49 36.89
CA ALA A 433 0.35 10.20 37.15
C ALA A 433 1.16 9.36 38.16
N TRP A 434 2.49 9.33 37.98
CA TRP A 434 3.38 8.62 38.90
C TRP A 434 3.39 9.28 40.28
N ALA A 435 3.46 10.62 40.34
CA ALA A 435 3.45 11.37 41.59
C ALA A 435 2.16 11.12 42.39
N ARG A 436 0.99 11.15 41.72
CA ARG A 436 -0.31 10.81 42.34
C ARG A 436 -0.34 9.40 42.91
N HIS A 437 0.14 8.42 42.14
CA HIS A 437 0.22 7.03 42.60
C HIS A 437 1.10 6.91 43.85
N ARG A 438 2.24 7.61 43.88
CA ARG A 438 3.15 7.58 45.03
C ARG A 438 2.58 8.28 46.25
N ILE A 439 1.86 9.40 46.08
CA ILE A 439 1.14 10.08 47.17
C ILE A 439 0.05 9.14 47.73
N ARG A 440 -0.73 8.49 46.86
CA ARG A 440 -1.74 7.51 47.28
C ARG A 440 -1.14 6.38 48.12
N GLN A 441 -0.03 5.79 47.69
CA GLN A 441 0.68 4.77 48.49
C GLN A 441 1.12 5.29 49.87
N MET A 442 1.53 6.56 49.97
CA MET A 442 1.88 7.16 51.26
C MET A 442 0.65 7.29 52.16
N VAL A 443 -0.48 7.72 51.61
CA VAL A 443 -1.76 7.80 52.33
C VAL A 443 -2.25 6.43 52.78
N GLU A 444 -2.25 5.43 51.89
CA GLU A 444 -2.63 4.04 52.18
C GLU A 444 -1.76 3.40 53.27
N SER A 445 -0.50 3.85 53.41
CA SER A 445 0.39 3.42 54.50
C SER A 445 0.04 4.02 55.88
N GLY A 446 -0.98 4.89 55.94
CA GLY A 446 -1.42 5.56 57.16
C GLY A 446 -0.62 6.81 57.51
N ARG A 447 0.15 7.36 56.56
CA ARG A 447 0.95 8.58 56.75
C ARG A 447 0.15 9.82 56.35
N VAL A 448 0.24 10.88 57.16
CA VAL A 448 -0.26 12.21 56.81
C VAL A 448 0.68 12.84 55.78
N VAL A 449 0.12 13.38 54.70
CA VAL A 449 0.88 13.95 53.59
C VAL A 449 0.60 15.44 53.49
N THR A 450 1.63 16.27 53.60
CA THR A 450 1.50 17.74 53.53
C THR A 450 2.03 18.30 52.21
N PRO A 451 1.52 19.46 51.72
CA PRO A 451 2.04 20.12 50.53
C PRO A 451 3.54 20.39 50.60
N SER A 452 4.06 20.84 51.75
CA SER A 452 5.49 21.13 51.92
C SER A 452 6.36 19.87 51.86
N GLU A 453 5.87 18.72 52.37
CA GLU A 453 6.59 17.44 52.24
C GLU A 453 6.68 17.02 50.77
N ILE A 454 5.58 17.11 50.03
CA ILE A 454 5.52 16.75 48.60
C ILE A 454 6.35 17.71 47.75
N ALA A 455 6.30 19.01 48.04
CA ALA A 455 7.11 20.03 47.40
C ALA A 455 8.61 19.73 47.54
N LYS A 456 9.05 19.34 48.75
CA LYS A 456 10.44 18.95 49.00
C LYS A 456 10.81 17.62 48.34
N LYS A 457 9.94 16.61 48.44
CA LYS A 457 10.21 15.25 47.96
C LYS A 457 10.30 15.17 46.44
N PHE A 458 9.47 15.93 45.73
CA PHE A 458 9.44 15.95 44.27
C PHE A 458 10.12 17.19 43.66
N SER A 459 10.77 18.03 44.48
CA SER A 459 11.36 19.30 44.07
C SER A 459 10.40 20.18 43.25
N VAL A 460 9.14 20.34 43.67
CA VAL A 460 8.13 21.18 42.99
C VAL A 460 7.73 22.39 43.83
N GLU A 461 7.08 23.36 43.21
CA GLU A 461 6.45 24.45 43.95
C GLU A 461 5.30 23.97 44.83
N GLU A 462 5.06 24.66 45.94
CA GLU A 462 4.06 24.26 46.93
C GLU A 462 2.64 24.31 46.37
N GLY A 463 2.33 25.26 45.48
CA GLY A 463 1.05 25.31 44.77
C GLY A 463 0.83 24.08 43.87
N ILE A 464 1.88 23.59 43.21
CA ILE A 464 1.82 22.36 42.39
C ILE A 464 1.67 21.13 43.29
N ALA A 465 2.38 21.09 44.43
CA ALA A 465 2.24 20.03 45.41
C ALA A 465 0.82 19.96 45.99
N ALA A 466 0.22 21.10 46.34
CA ALA A 466 -1.17 21.18 46.80
C ALA A 466 -2.16 20.69 45.72
N ALA A 467 -1.98 21.12 44.46
CA ALA A 467 -2.81 20.66 43.35
C ALA A 467 -2.66 19.15 43.07
N LEU A 468 -1.44 18.62 43.21
CA LEU A 468 -1.18 17.18 43.10
C LEU A 468 -1.95 16.42 44.18
N ILE A 469 -1.83 16.84 45.44
CA ILE A 469 -2.51 16.25 46.59
C ILE A 469 -4.03 16.28 46.39
N ALA A 470 -4.60 17.44 46.04
CA ALA A 470 -6.05 17.60 45.81
C ALA A 470 -6.60 16.69 44.69
N SER A 471 -5.74 16.26 43.76
CA SER A 471 -6.11 15.38 42.65
C SER A 471 -5.94 13.88 42.93
N VAL A 472 -5.56 13.52 44.17
CA VAL A 472 -5.44 12.12 44.58
C VAL A 472 -6.77 11.62 45.13
N GLU A 473 -7.36 10.65 44.44
CA GLU A 473 -8.49 9.87 44.95
C GLU A 473 -7.95 8.78 45.90
N ALA A 474 -8.09 9.01 47.20
CA ALA A 474 -7.70 8.08 48.27
C ALA A 474 -8.67 8.19 49.46
N ASP A 475 -8.70 7.17 50.32
CA ASP A 475 -9.48 7.15 51.57
C ASP A 475 -8.85 8.07 52.63
N ALA A 476 -8.84 9.37 52.35
CA ALA A 476 -8.27 10.42 53.16
C ALA A 476 -9.13 11.69 53.14
N LEU A 477 -9.00 12.45 54.20
CA LEU A 477 -9.67 13.74 54.39
C LEU A 477 -8.69 14.86 54.08
N GLN A 478 -9.15 15.84 53.31
CA GLN A 478 -8.36 17.01 52.99
C GLN A 478 -8.54 18.08 54.07
N THR A 479 -7.43 18.57 54.60
CA THR A 479 -7.41 19.63 55.60
C THR A 479 -7.39 21.01 54.93
N ARG A 480 -7.69 22.08 55.68
CA ARG A 480 -7.72 23.48 55.19
C ARG A 480 -6.38 23.98 54.68
N ASP A 481 -5.27 23.47 55.22
CA ASP A 481 -3.90 23.71 54.75
C ASP A 481 -3.53 22.88 53.50
N GLY A 482 -4.46 22.06 52.99
CA GLY A 482 -4.27 21.27 51.78
C GLY A 482 -3.55 19.93 52.00
N SER A 483 -3.37 19.50 53.25
CA SER A 483 -2.80 18.19 53.59
C SER A 483 -3.85 17.07 53.46
N LEU A 484 -3.39 15.83 53.27
CA LEU A 484 -4.23 14.63 53.31
C LEU A 484 -3.95 13.83 54.58
N VAL A 485 -5.02 13.61 55.36
CA VAL A 485 -4.99 12.77 56.55
C VAL A 485 -5.78 11.49 56.26
N PRO A 486 -5.17 10.29 56.35
CA PRO A 486 -5.90 9.05 56.12
C PRO A 486 -7.08 8.90 57.07
N GLU A 487 -8.24 8.48 56.56
CA GLU A 487 -9.45 8.35 57.38
C GLU A 487 -9.25 7.34 58.52
N SER A 488 -8.42 6.30 58.29
CA SER A 488 -8.05 5.32 59.32
C SER A 488 -7.33 5.94 60.54
N VAL A 489 -6.53 6.99 60.32
CA VAL A 489 -5.84 7.73 61.39
C VAL A 489 -6.86 8.55 62.18
N VAL A 490 -7.75 9.25 61.48
CA VAL A 490 -8.83 10.06 62.10
C VAL A 490 -9.74 9.18 62.95
N ARG A 491 -10.20 8.03 62.41
CA ARG A 491 -11.00 7.05 63.15
C ARG A 491 -10.30 6.57 64.42
N ARG A 492 -9.01 6.23 64.33
CA ARG A 492 -8.23 5.75 65.48
C ARG A 492 -8.11 6.81 66.57
N GLN A 493 -7.87 8.07 66.19
CA GLN A 493 -7.75 9.19 67.12
C GLN A 493 -9.10 9.52 67.77
N LEU A 494 -10.19 9.51 67.02
CA LEU A 494 -11.55 9.71 67.53
C LEU A 494 -11.94 8.63 68.54
N ARG A 495 -11.67 7.35 68.21
CA ARG A 495 -11.90 6.23 69.12
C ARG A 495 -11.12 6.43 70.42
N LYS A 496 -9.84 6.74 70.33
CA LYS A 496 -8.99 6.99 71.51
C LYS A 496 -9.55 8.13 72.37
N ARG A 497 -10.00 9.24 71.78
CA ARG A 497 -10.61 10.35 72.54
C ARG A 497 -11.92 9.97 73.20
N LEU A 498 -12.76 9.19 72.53
CA LEU A 498 -14.00 8.68 73.11
C LEU A 498 -13.73 7.69 74.25
N ASP A 499 -12.72 6.83 74.12
CA ASP A 499 -12.33 5.90 75.19
C ASP A 499 -11.75 6.64 76.41
N GLU A 500 -10.97 7.71 76.20
CA GLU A 500 -10.32 8.48 77.27
C GLU A 500 -11.26 9.49 77.96
N LYS A 501 -12.03 10.25 77.19
CA LYS A 501 -12.87 11.35 77.70
C LYS A 501 -14.35 11.01 77.79
N GLY A 502 -14.80 9.97 77.08
CA GLY A 502 -16.20 9.57 77.02
C GLY A 502 -17.12 10.47 76.18
N VAL A 503 -16.61 11.62 75.71
CA VAL A 503 -17.33 12.63 74.94
C VAL A 503 -16.40 13.30 73.93
N VAL A 504 -16.92 13.62 72.74
CA VAL A 504 -16.22 14.40 71.71
C VAL A 504 -17.15 15.48 71.16
N ASN A 505 -16.62 16.68 70.96
CA ASN A 505 -17.29 17.73 70.19
C ASN A 505 -16.77 17.68 68.73
N PRO A 506 -17.59 17.29 67.74
CA PRO A 506 -17.18 17.21 66.35
C PRO A 506 -16.68 18.55 65.78
N GLU A 507 -17.28 19.68 66.16
CA GLU A 507 -16.86 21.00 65.67
C GLU A 507 -15.47 21.40 66.19
N GLU A 508 -15.22 21.16 67.46
CA GLU A 508 -13.92 21.43 68.09
C GLU A 508 -12.84 20.53 67.48
N TYR A 509 -13.15 19.24 67.30
CA TYR A 509 -12.24 18.28 66.68
C TYR A 509 -11.94 18.61 65.21
N ALA A 510 -12.97 18.98 64.44
CA ALA A 510 -12.83 19.42 63.06
C ALA A 510 -11.94 20.66 62.95
N LYS A 511 -12.08 21.62 63.87
CA LYS A 511 -11.25 22.82 63.93
C LYS A 511 -9.80 22.52 64.29
N GLU A 512 -9.55 21.62 65.23
CA GLU A 512 -8.19 21.20 65.61
C GLU A 512 -7.44 20.53 64.46
N LEU A 513 -8.13 19.69 63.68
CA LEU A 513 -7.54 19.00 62.52
C LEU A 513 -7.64 19.80 61.22
N GLY A 514 -8.39 20.90 61.21
CA GLY A 514 -8.66 21.69 60.02
C GLY A 514 -9.45 20.94 58.94
N ILE A 515 -10.33 20.01 59.29
CA ILE A 515 -11.18 19.26 58.36
C ILE A 515 -12.64 19.70 58.48
N ASP A 516 -13.52 19.24 57.57
CA ASP A 516 -14.95 19.54 57.67
C ASP A 516 -15.63 18.75 58.80
N VAL A 517 -16.65 19.35 59.42
CA VAL A 517 -17.41 18.70 60.50
C VAL A 517 -18.14 17.46 59.99
N SER A 518 -18.67 17.51 58.76
CA SER A 518 -19.36 16.37 58.14
C SER A 518 -18.41 15.17 57.95
N ASP A 519 -17.13 15.42 57.67
CA ASP A 519 -16.11 14.37 57.55
C ASP A 519 -15.79 13.72 58.88
N VAL A 520 -15.77 14.48 59.97
CA VAL A 520 -15.63 13.95 61.34
C VAL A 520 -16.81 13.06 61.70
N ILE A 521 -18.04 13.51 61.42
CA ILE A 521 -19.26 12.74 61.68
C ILE A 521 -19.26 11.44 60.87
N ARG A 522 -18.90 11.51 59.58
CA ARG A 522 -18.77 10.33 58.71
C ARG A 522 -17.72 9.34 59.25
N ALA A 523 -16.55 9.84 59.68
CA ALA A 523 -15.51 9.00 60.27
C ALA A 523 -15.97 8.34 61.59
N LEU A 524 -16.80 9.02 62.40
CA LEU A 524 -17.39 8.44 63.61
C LEU A 524 -18.37 7.32 63.29
N GLN A 525 -19.25 7.52 62.32
CA GLN A 525 -20.18 6.49 61.84
C GLN A 525 -19.43 5.27 61.28
N SER A 526 -18.40 5.50 60.46
CA SER A 526 -17.60 4.43 59.85
C SER A 526 -16.67 3.71 60.84
N ALA A 527 -16.41 4.31 62.02
CA ALA A 527 -15.68 3.66 63.11
C ALA A 527 -16.54 2.64 63.89
N GLY A 528 -17.86 2.59 63.64
CA GLY A 528 -18.78 1.69 64.35
C GLY A 528 -18.89 2.01 65.84
N LEU A 529 -18.70 3.27 66.22
CA LEU A 529 -18.78 3.71 67.61
C LEU A 529 -20.21 4.17 67.92
N GLU A 530 -20.87 3.46 68.83
CA GLU A 530 -22.20 3.85 69.30
C GLU A 530 -22.10 5.13 70.15
N CYS A 531 -22.65 6.22 69.63
CA CYS A 531 -22.66 7.52 70.28
C CYS A 531 -24.07 8.11 70.31
N VAL A 532 -24.34 8.94 71.31
CA VAL A 532 -25.59 9.72 71.42
C VAL A 532 -25.24 11.20 71.35
N GLU A 533 -25.97 11.93 70.51
CA GLU A 533 -25.81 13.35 70.32
C GLU A 533 -26.54 14.16 71.39
N THR A 534 -25.88 15.19 71.91
CA THR A 534 -26.47 16.16 72.82
C THR A 534 -27.13 17.29 72.05
N ARG A 535 -28.00 18.05 72.73
CA ARG A 535 -28.62 19.25 72.17
C ARG A 535 -27.61 20.35 71.81
N ASP A 536 -26.41 20.31 72.39
CA ASP A 536 -25.29 21.20 72.07
C ASP A 536 -24.29 20.60 71.06
N GLY A 537 -24.65 19.51 70.36
CA GLY A 537 -23.87 18.94 69.25
C GLY A 537 -22.68 18.06 69.66
N ARG A 538 -22.55 17.70 70.94
CA ARG A 538 -21.50 16.79 71.44
C ARG A 538 -21.96 15.35 71.33
N LEU A 539 -21.01 14.44 71.15
CA LEU A 539 -21.27 13.01 71.03
C LEU A 539 -20.73 12.28 72.26
N PHE A 540 -21.62 11.67 73.03
CA PHE A 540 -21.26 10.80 74.16
C PHE A 540 -21.19 9.35 73.72
N SER A 541 -20.11 8.65 74.10
CA SER A 541 -20.02 7.20 73.92
C SER A 541 -21.07 6.49 74.79
N VAL A 542 -21.80 5.53 74.21
CA VAL A 542 -22.79 4.71 74.93
C VAL A 542 -22.15 4.00 76.13
N VAL A 543 -20.91 3.52 76.00
CA VAL A 543 -20.16 2.89 77.09
C VAL A 543 -20.02 3.83 78.29
N THR A 544 -19.78 5.11 78.04
CA THR A 544 -19.68 6.14 79.09
C THR A 544 -21.04 6.40 79.72
N LEU A 545 -22.11 6.48 78.93
CA LEU A 545 -23.48 6.68 79.44
C LEU A 545 -23.91 5.50 80.33
N VAL A 546 -23.67 4.27 79.90
CA VAL A 546 -23.92 3.05 80.68
C VAL A 546 -23.09 3.07 81.97
N SER A 547 -21.82 3.46 81.90
CA SER A 547 -20.97 3.58 83.08
C SER A 547 -21.48 4.62 84.09
N LEU A 548 -22.02 5.75 83.61
CA LEU A 548 -22.66 6.77 84.45
C LEU A 548 -23.96 6.26 85.10
N VAL A 549 -24.78 5.52 84.36
CA VAL A 549 -25.99 4.87 84.88
C VAL A 549 -25.60 3.88 85.97
N ARG A 550 -24.67 2.96 85.70
CA ARG A 550 -24.19 1.96 86.67
C ARG A 550 -23.61 2.60 87.92
N ARG A 551 -22.83 3.68 87.78
CA ARG A 551 -22.31 4.44 88.93
C ARG A 551 -23.43 5.05 89.77
N THR A 552 -24.53 5.48 89.14
CA THR A 552 -25.68 6.05 89.83
C THR A 552 -26.49 4.95 90.53
N LEU A 553 -26.73 3.82 89.85
CA LEU A 553 -27.36 2.63 90.40
C LEU A 553 -26.58 2.07 91.60
N GLY A 554 -25.26 1.90 91.49
CA GLY A 554 -24.44 1.41 92.60
C GLY A 554 -24.46 2.32 93.84
N LYS A 555 -24.69 3.63 93.66
CA LYS A 555 -24.76 4.59 94.78
C LYS A 555 -26.15 4.72 95.39
N HIS A 556 -27.19 4.75 94.57
CA HIS A 556 -28.54 5.13 95.01
C HIS A 556 -29.57 4.01 94.87
N GLY A 557 -29.23 2.94 94.14
CA GLY A 557 -30.10 1.82 93.78
C GLY A 557 -31.13 2.12 92.69
N VAL A 558 -31.19 3.38 92.23
CA VAL A 558 -32.08 3.86 91.17
C VAL A 558 -31.39 4.97 90.40
N CYS A 559 -31.66 5.06 89.10
CA CYS A 559 -31.18 6.09 88.20
C CYS A 559 -32.37 6.69 87.43
N ASP A 560 -32.67 7.97 87.66
CA ASP A 560 -33.66 8.72 86.88
C ASP A 560 -33.02 9.20 85.57
N LEU A 561 -33.39 8.56 84.46
CA LEU A 561 -32.78 8.82 83.16
C LEU A 561 -33.10 10.21 82.64
N ARG A 562 -34.24 10.81 83.01
CA ARG A 562 -34.55 12.18 82.60
C ARG A 562 -33.68 13.21 83.29
N LEU A 563 -33.45 13.06 84.60
CA LEU A 563 -32.50 13.93 85.32
C LEU A 563 -31.08 13.77 84.77
N LEU A 564 -30.69 12.53 84.43
CA LEU A 564 -29.40 12.26 83.81
C LEU A 564 -29.31 12.90 82.41
N ALA A 565 -30.36 12.76 81.59
CA ALA A 565 -30.44 13.35 80.27
C ALA A 565 -30.37 14.89 80.35
N ASP A 566 -31.13 15.52 81.24
CA ASP A 566 -31.11 16.97 81.44
C ASP A 566 -29.71 17.46 81.86
N ARG A 567 -29.04 16.73 82.76
CA ARG A 567 -27.67 17.06 83.20
C ARG A 567 -26.63 16.94 82.08
N LEU A 568 -26.84 16.00 81.15
CA LEU A 568 -25.94 15.76 80.02
C LEU A 568 -26.38 16.47 78.74
N HIS A 569 -27.46 17.26 78.80
CA HIS A 569 -28.09 17.90 77.65
C HIS A 569 -28.50 16.91 76.53
N LEU A 570 -28.91 15.69 76.89
CA LEU A 570 -29.35 14.64 75.94
C LEU A 570 -30.88 14.61 75.79
N SER A 571 -31.36 13.98 74.71
CA SER A 571 -32.76 13.53 74.66
C SER A 571 -32.98 12.37 75.62
N THR A 572 -34.07 12.42 76.40
CA THR A 572 -34.41 11.31 77.31
C THR A 572 -34.68 10.02 76.53
N ASP A 573 -35.37 10.10 75.39
CA ASP A 573 -35.68 8.92 74.57
C ASP A 573 -34.43 8.29 73.95
N GLU A 574 -33.46 9.10 73.54
CA GLU A 574 -32.19 8.61 73.00
C GLU A 574 -31.32 7.99 74.07
N LEU A 575 -31.24 8.61 75.26
CA LEU A 575 -30.55 8.02 76.40
C LEU A 575 -31.18 6.68 76.79
N VAL A 576 -32.51 6.62 76.88
CA VAL A 576 -33.25 5.38 77.18
C VAL A 576 -32.93 4.30 76.15
N ARG A 577 -33.04 4.60 74.84
CA ARG A 577 -32.71 3.65 73.78
C ARG A 577 -31.27 3.17 73.86
N ALA A 578 -30.33 4.07 74.10
CA ALA A 578 -28.91 3.76 74.18
C ALA A 578 -28.55 2.85 75.36
N VAL A 579 -29.22 2.98 76.51
CA VAL A 579 -28.89 2.15 77.69
C VAL A 579 -29.75 0.89 77.79
N HIS A 580 -30.86 0.81 77.06
CA HIS A 580 -31.82 -0.31 77.16
C HIS A 580 -31.20 -1.67 76.83
N SER A 581 -30.37 -1.74 75.79
CA SER A 581 -29.65 -2.95 75.39
C SER A 581 -28.55 -3.38 76.37
N HIS A 582 -28.25 -2.56 77.39
CA HIS A 582 -27.17 -2.79 78.35
C HIS A 582 -27.64 -3.00 79.80
N ILE A 583 -28.96 -3.15 79.99
CA ILE A 583 -29.58 -3.50 81.28
C ILE A 583 -29.16 -4.92 81.67
N GLN A 584 -28.68 -5.09 82.90
CA GLN A 584 -28.26 -6.40 83.43
C GLN A 584 -29.41 -7.18 84.08
N ASP A 585 -29.23 -8.48 84.34
CA ASP A 585 -30.27 -9.39 84.88
C ASP A 585 -30.90 -8.92 86.21
N ARG A 586 -30.24 -8.05 86.98
CA ARG A 586 -30.75 -7.48 88.24
C ARG A 586 -31.19 -6.03 88.13
N GLU A 587 -31.27 -5.50 86.93
CA GLU A 587 -31.69 -4.13 86.64
C GLU A 587 -33.01 -4.15 85.87
N GLU A 588 -33.89 -3.20 86.16
CA GLU A 588 -35.19 -3.08 85.47
C GLU A 588 -35.41 -1.65 84.99
N LEU A 589 -35.73 -1.47 83.70
CA LEU A 589 -36.19 -0.19 83.17
C LEU A 589 -37.70 -0.03 83.41
N VAL A 590 -38.03 0.92 84.26
CA VAL A 590 -39.41 1.31 84.55
C VAL A 590 -39.84 2.40 83.56
N GLY A 591 -40.22 1.96 82.37
CA GLY A 591 -40.57 2.82 81.22
C GLY A 591 -41.44 4.05 81.54
N PRO A 592 -42.61 3.92 82.20
CA PRO A 592 -43.53 5.04 82.45
C PRO A 592 -42.97 6.18 83.32
N VAL A 593 -41.88 5.94 84.05
CA VAL A 593 -41.19 6.94 84.87
C VAL A 593 -39.75 7.18 84.44
N GLU A 594 -39.30 6.55 83.34
CA GLU A 594 -37.96 6.70 82.76
C GLU A 594 -36.84 6.47 83.80
N CYS A 595 -36.99 5.45 84.64
CA CYS A 595 -36.00 5.10 85.67
C CYS A 595 -35.47 3.69 85.48
N ILE A 596 -34.18 3.48 85.74
CA ILE A 596 -33.62 2.14 85.92
C ILE A 596 -33.46 1.89 87.41
N VAL A 597 -33.86 0.72 87.88
CA VAL A 597 -33.75 0.31 89.29
C VAL A 597 -32.95 -0.97 89.42
N ASP A 598 -32.15 -1.08 90.47
CA ASP A 598 -31.58 -2.36 90.92
C ASP A 598 -32.65 -3.12 91.73
N LEU A 599 -32.94 -4.37 91.37
CA LEU A 599 -33.92 -5.19 92.05
C LEU A 599 -33.59 -5.39 93.54
N SER A 600 -32.30 -5.41 93.91
CA SER A 600 -31.88 -5.47 95.32
C SER A 600 -32.28 -4.21 96.09
N TRP A 601 -32.29 -3.06 95.42
CA TRP A 601 -32.77 -1.81 95.99
C TRP A 601 -34.28 -1.81 96.11
N VAL A 602 -35.00 -2.34 95.11
CA VAL A 602 -36.46 -2.50 95.17
C VAL A 602 -36.87 -3.33 96.40
N GLU A 603 -36.20 -4.45 96.65
CA GLU A 603 -36.43 -5.27 97.86
C GLU A 603 -36.22 -4.49 99.16
N ARG A 604 -35.16 -3.67 99.22
CA ARG A 604 -34.91 -2.77 100.37
C ARG A 604 -36.02 -1.75 100.55
N VAL A 605 -36.51 -1.15 99.46
CA VAL A 605 -37.62 -0.18 99.51
C VAL A 605 -38.91 -0.86 100.00
N GLN A 606 -39.23 -2.06 99.51
CA GLN A 606 -40.39 -2.83 99.95
C GLN A 606 -40.30 -3.22 101.44
N ARG A 607 -39.12 -3.63 101.91
CA ARG A 607 -38.88 -3.95 103.32
C ARG A 607 -39.08 -2.72 104.20
N THR A 608 -38.42 -1.61 103.87
CA THR A 608 -38.58 -0.34 104.59
C THR A 608 -40.04 0.09 104.62
N ALA A 609 -40.78 -0.03 103.51
CA ALA A 609 -42.20 0.33 103.45
C ALA A 609 -43.07 -0.51 104.41
N ARG A 610 -42.79 -1.81 104.54
CA ARG A 610 -43.50 -2.71 105.47
C ARG A 610 -43.21 -2.38 106.93
N GLU A 611 -41.95 -2.07 107.24
CA GLU A 611 -41.49 -1.74 108.59
C GLU A 611 -42.00 -0.38 109.06
N SER A 612 -41.88 0.66 108.22
CA SER A 612 -42.28 2.02 108.58
C SER A 612 -43.78 2.29 108.42
N GLY A 613 -44.48 1.50 107.62
CA GLY A 613 -45.89 1.68 107.25
C GLY A 613 -46.16 2.90 106.35
N ARG A 614 -45.19 3.82 106.22
CA ARG A 614 -45.27 5.02 105.38
C ARG A 614 -43.90 5.43 104.86
N ILE A 615 -43.85 5.95 103.63
CA ILE A 615 -42.65 6.54 103.02
C ILE A 615 -42.96 7.99 102.65
N GLN A 616 -42.20 8.94 103.18
CA GLN A 616 -42.28 10.35 102.75
C GLN A 616 -41.69 10.50 101.35
N VAL A 617 -42.51 10.98 100.42
CA VAL A 617 -42.23 10.92 98.99
C VAL A 617 -41.14 11.93 98.60
N SER A 618 -41.20 13.17 99.08
CA SER A 618 -40.19 14.18 98.74
C SER A 618 -38.83 13.87 99.38
N GLU A 619 -38.82 13.34 100.60
CA GLU A 619 -37.59 12.90 101.27
C GLU A 619 -36.97 11.71 100.52
N PHE A 620 -37.78 10.71 100.16
CA PHE A 620 -37.36 9.57 99.36
C PHE A 620 -36.78 10.00 98.01
N ALA A 621 -37.47 10.89 97.29
CA ALA A 621 -37.02 11.44 96.03
C ALA A 621 -35.65 12.15 96.16
N ARG A 622 -35.49 12.98 97.21
CA ARG A 622 -34.23 13.68 97.50
C ARG A 622 -33.09 12.72 97.86
N ARG A 623 -33.36 11.73 98.72
CA ARG A 623 -32.38 10.72 99.17
C ARG A 623 -31.85 9.89 98.01
N HIS A 624 -32.72 9.53 97.06
CA HIS A 624 -32.37 8.71 95.91
C HIS A 624 -32.06 9.51 94.64
N ARG A 625 -32.06 10.85 94.72
CA ARG A 625 -31.79 11.78 93.60
C ARG A 625 -32.64 11.53 92.35
N ILE A 626 -33.93 11.30 92.57
CA ILE A 626 -34.92 11.12 91.50
C ILE A 626 -35.99 12.21 91.54
N ARG A 627 -36.70 12.43 90.44
CA ARG A 627 -37.83 13.37 90.41
C ARG A 627 -38.93 12.85 91.35
N ARG A 628 -39.62 13.77 92.03
CA ARG A 628 -40.76 13.43 92.91
C ARG A 628 -41.84 12.60 92.20
N ARG A 629 -42.13 12.91 90.93
CA ARG A 629 -43.06 12.13 90.10
C ARG A 629 -42.56 10.69 89.85
N ALA A 630 -41.26 10.53 89.59
CA ALA A 630 -40.66 9.22 89.42
C ALA A 630 -40.69 8.41 90.72
N ALA A 631 -40.36 9.03 91.85
CA ALA A 631 -40.48 8.43 93.18
C ALA A 631 -41.89 7.88 93.44
N LEU A 632 -42.93 8.68 93.17
CA LEU A 632 -44.32 8.24 93.28
C LEU A 632 -44.64 7.05 92.37
N GLY A 633 -44.22 7.08 91.11
CA GLY A 633 -44.51 6.01 90.17
C GLY A 633 -43.77 4.71 90.52
N LEU A 634 -42.53 4.79 91.03
CA LEU A 634 -41.79 3.64 91.53
C LEU A 634 -42.47 3.05 92.77
N LEU A 635 -42.87 3.89 93.74
CA LEU A 635 -43.59 3.43 94.92
C LEU A 635 -44.94 2.78 94.55
N ARG A 636 -45.68 3.36 93.58
CA ARG A 636 -46.92 2.75 93.05
C ARG A 636 -46.68 1.39 92.39
N ARG A 637 -45.57 1.22 91.67
CA ARG A 637 -45.24 -0.04 91.00
C ARG A 637 -44.82 -1.12 91.98
N TYR A 638 -43.97 -0.80 92.94
CA TYR A 638 -43.31 -1.81 93.77
C TYR A 638 -43.84 -1.94 95.20
N VAL A 639 -44.58 -0.96 95.70
CA VAL A 639 -45.14 -0.96 97.06
C VAL A 639 -46.67 -0.92 96.97
N ARG A 640 -47.34 -1.94 97.51
CA ARG A 640 -48.81 -1.93 97.64
C ARG A 640 -49.20 -0.84 98.64
N GLY A 641 -50.01 0.12 98.22
CA GLY A 641 -50.29 1.30 99.03
C GLY A 641 -51.10 2.36 98.30
N ALA A 642 -51.32 3.47 99.00
CA ALA A 642 -51.94 4.66 98.44
C ALA A 642 -51.14 5.91 98.80
N TYR A 643 -51.10 6.86 97.87
CA TYR A 643 -50.48 8.15 98.11
C TYR A 643 -51.49 9.11 98.74
N ILE A 644 -51.14 9.68 99.89
CA ILE A 644 -51.93 10.69 100.60
C ILE A 644 -51.31 12.06 100.35
N SER A 645 -51.98 12.88 99.54
CA SER A 645 -51.46 14.18 99.09
C SER A 645 -51.21 15.17 100.22
N SER A 646 -52.09 15.20 101.23
CA SER A 646 -52.01 16.09 102.39
C SER A 646 -50.80 15.81 103.31
N LEU A 647 -50.22 14.61 103.23
CA LEU A 647 -49.12 14.16 104.09
C LEU A 647 -47.80 13.94 103.33
N ASP A 648 -47.79 14.19 102.01
CA ASP A 648 -46.68 13.84 101.10
C ASP A 648 -46.13 12.43 101.34
N SER A 649 -47.02 11.48 101.66
CA SER A 649 -46.65 10.15 102.14
C SER A 649 -47.33 9.07 101.32
N TYR A 650 -46.55 8.07 100.93
CA TYR A 650 -47.07 6.83 100.38
C TYR A 650 -47.26 5.84 101.53
N VAL A 651 -48.51 5.52 101.85
CA VAL A 651 -48.87 4.61 102.95
C VAL A 651 -48.91 3.19 102.41
N ALA A 652 -48.08 2.31 102.97
CA ALA A 652 -47.99 0.93 102.54
C ALA A 652 -49.14 0.12 103.17
N LEU A 653 -49.88 -0.61 102.34
CA LEU A 653 -50.87 -1.58 102.81
C LEU A 653 -50.13 -2.79 103.34
N ARG A 654 -50.37 -3.16 104.60
CA ARG A 654 -49.85 -4.41 105.17
C ARG A 654 -50.48 -5.58 104.39
N PRO A 655 -49.69 -6.56 103.90
CA PRO A 655 -50.29 -7.76 103.35
C PRO A 655 -51.10 -8.42 104.47
N GLU A 656 -52.40 -8.64 104.23
CA GLU A 656 -53.21 -9.54 105.03
C GLU A 656 -52.52 -10.91 105.05
N ARG A 657 -52.36 -11.48 106.25
CA ARG A 657 -51.63 -12.73 106.48
C ARG A 657 -52.29 -13.90 105.80
#